data_AF-A0A249KGL1-F1
#
_entry.id   AF-A0A249KGL1-F1
#
_cell.length_a   1.000
_cell.length_b   1.000
_cell.length_c   1.000
_cell.angle_alpha   90.00
_cell.angle_beta   90.00
_cell.angle_gamma   90.00
#
_symmetry.space_group_name_H-M   'P 1'
#
loop_
_entity.id
_entity.type
_entity.pdbx_description
1 polymer ?
#
loop_
_entity_poly.entity_id
_entity_poly.type
_entity_poly.pdbx_seq_one_letter_code
_entity_poly.pdbx_strand_id
1 'polypeptide(L)'
;MIVVALDGPSGSGKSSTSKSIAIRAGWNYLDTGALYRAMTFLALSIKSEDPKEIISAVIDSPISFNSDPRDPKVFLDGRDISKEIRSHEVTEKVSVISALPEVRAELLTLQRSIINKADRGIVVEGRDIGTVVCPDAALKIYLTADIAARANRRDAELAEDSRGAEAVAQSLAARDEIDSTRTVSPLAMATDAVHIDSTELNLEETVDRIWELLSQRSLLGLPIVAILGRPNVGKSTLINRFIGRREAIVEDTPGVTRDRVQYECEWAGRRFIIMDTGGWESKPDGISVQVSASAELAMDEADVLCFVVDAQVGALDEDDILVQELRKAKKPTILVANKVDGDNDESDAHALWNIGLGEPHFVSALHGRGSGDLLDTIVKELPEVGAAQVQDGYRRIALIGRPNVGKSSLFNALAGESRSIVDDVAGTTRDPIDELIEFGGSIWRFVDTAGLKKRANQASGTDYYATLRTQTALERCECAVIVLDASVPISEQDLRIITMVEEAGKAMVIVMNKWDLVDEDRRTQLDKEIERHLDQVEWAQIVNVAAKTGWHRDRLAPALRTAIDSWERRVPTSKLNSFLGALIGATPPPVRGGKQPRVYYATQAGIAPPKFVVFSSGWIEASYRRFIERRLREEFKFPGTPVQVAIRVKERDKEQ
;
A
#
# COMPACT_ATOMS: atom_id res chain seq x y z
N MET A 1 3.06 -4.57 0.99
CA MET A 1 4.14 -5.54 0.72
C MET A 1 4.16 -5.86 -0.76
N ILE A 2 5.35 -5.90 -1.38
CA ILE A 2 5.52 -6.17 -2.82
C ILE A 2 6.15 -7.54 -3.03
N VAL A 3 5.63 -8.33 -3.97
CA VAL A 3 6.16 -9.65 -4.31
C VAL A 3 6.71 -9.65 -5.73
N VAL A 4 7.96 -10.06 -5.89
CA VAL A 4 8.57 -10.31 -7.20
C VAL A 4 8.77 -11.81 -7.36
N ALA A 5 8.10 -12.40 -8.36
CA ALA A 5 8.25 -13.79 -8.73
C ALA A 5 9.31 -13.92 -9.83
N LEU A 6 10.29 -14.81 -9.64
CA LEU A 6 11.36 -15.03 -10.60
C LEU A 6 11.46 -16.52 -10.95
N ASP A 7 10.93 -16.87 -12.13
CA ASP A 7 10.85 -18.22 -12.67
C ASP A 7 11.85 -18.46 -13.79
N GLY A 8 12.13 -19.73 -14.09
CA GLY A 8 12.92 -20.13 -15.25
C GLY A 8 13.75 -21.40 -15.04
N PRO A 9 14.44 -21.89 -16.08
CA PRO A 9 15.16 -23.16 -16.05
C PRO A 9 16.40 -23.12 -15.15
N SER A 10 16.93 -24.29 -14.76
CA SER A 10 18.12 -24.36 -13.89
C SER A 10 19.34 -23.72 -14.56
N GLY A 11 20.16 -22.99 -13.80
CA GLY A 11 21.37 -22.34 -14.33
C GLY A 11 21.15 -21.01 -15.07
N SER A 12 19.92 -20.52 -15.21
CA SER A 12 19.65 -19.21 -15.87
C SER A 12 20.03 -17.97 -15.04
N GLY A 13 20.66 -18.13 -13.87
CA GLY A 13 21.06 -17.01 -13.00
C GLY A 13 19.98 -16.51 -12.03
N LYS A 14 18.85 -17.22 -11.88
CA LYS A 14 17.74 -16.80 -11.02
C LYS A 14 18.15 -16.50 -9.59
N SER A 15 18.95 -17.38 -8.98
CA SER A 15 19.31 -17.27 -7.57
C SER A 15 20.20 -16.09 -7.28
N SER A 16 21.20 -15.87 -8.14
CA SER A 16 22.09 -14.70 -8.03
C SER A 16 21.34 -13.40 -8.29
N THR A 17 20.51 -13.35 -9.34
CA THR A 17 19.70 -12.19 -9.70
C THR A 17 18.70 -11.84 -8.59
N SER A 18 17.97 -12.83 -8.08
CA SER A 18 16.95 -12.64 -7.05
C SER A 18 17.54 -12.13 -5.74
N LYS A 19 18.68 -12.68 -5.31
CA LYS A 19 19.40 -12.19 -4.13
C LYS A 19 19.90 -10.77 -4.32
N SER A 20 20.46 -10.46 -5.48
CA SER A 20 21.01 -9.12 -5.77
C SER A 20 19.91 -8.05 -5.75
N ILE A 21 18.73 -8.35 -6.34
CA ILE A 21 17.56 -7.46 -6.27
C ILE A 21 17.07 -7.31 -4.83
N ALA A 22 16.94 -8.41 -4.08
CA ALA A 22 16.49 -8.37 -2.70
C ALA A 22 17.44 -7.56 -1.80
N ILE A 23 18.75 -7.71 -1.97
CA ILE A 23 19.77 -6.93 -1.25
C ILE A 23 19.66 -5.45 -1.61
N ARG A 24 19.58 -5.11 -2.90
CA ARG A 24 19.51 -3.73 -3.38
C ARG A 24 18.24 -3.03 -2.91
N ALA A 25 17.11 -3.74 -2.90
CA ALA A 25 15.81 -3.20 -2.46
C ALA A 25 15.59 -3.23 -0.94
N GLY A 26 16.46 -3.89 -0.17
CA GLY A 26 16.23 -4.14 1.26
C GLY A 26 15.00 -5.02 1.51
N TRP A 27 14.75 -5.99 0.61
CA TRP A 27 13.62 -6.90 0.65
C TRP A 27 14.04 -8.28 1.14
N ASN A 28 13.07 -9.07 1.59
CA ASN A 28 13.25 -10.47 1.92
C ASN A 28 13.51 -11.29 0.63
N TYR A 29 14.04 -12.48 0.80
CA TYR A 29 14.28 -13.44 -0.28
C TYR A 29 13.75 -14.83 0.09
N LEU A 30 13.28 -15.57 -0.91
CA LEU A 30 12.86 -16.96 -0.74
C LEU A 30 13.32 -17.82 -1.92
N ASP A 31 14.16 -18.81 -1.63
CA ASP A 31 14.51 -19.91 -2.53
C ASP A 31 13.53 -21.07 -2.30
N THR A 32 12.51 -21.18 -3.15
CA THR A 32 11.55 -22.29 -3.03
C THR A 32 12.17 -23.65 -3.34
N GLY A 33 13.20 -23.69 -4.19
CA GLY A 33 13.93 -24.90 -4.52
C GLY A 33 14.63 -25.50 -3.30
N ALA A 34 15.15 -24.65 -2.41
CA ALA A 34 15.74 -25.09 -1.15
C ALA A 34 14.73 -25.78 -0.22
N LEU A 35 13.46 -25.32 -0.20
CA LEU A 35 12.40 -25.96 0.57
C LEU A 35 12.03 -27.35 0.01
N TYR A 36 11.91 -27.48 -1.32
CA TYR A 36 11.70 -28.79 -1.95
C TYR A 36 12.86 -29.76 -1.66
N ARG A 37 14.10 -29.26 -1.64
CA ARG A 37 15.27 -30.06 -1.29
C ARG A 37 15.30 -30.45 0.19
N ALA A 38 14.86 -29.57 1.09
CA ALA A 38 14.72 -29.90 2.51
C ALA A 38 13.68 -31.01 2.74
N MET A 39 12.55 -30.93 2.04
CA MET A 39 11.53 -31.99 2.07
C MET A 39 12.07 -33.32 1.52
N THR A 40 12.89 -33.27 0.46
CA THR A 40 13.56 -34.44 -0.11
C THR A 40 14.59 -35.03 0.88
N PHE A 41 15.35 -34.18 1.56
CA PHE A 41 16.30 -34.59 2.58
C PHE A 41 15.61 -35.27 3.78
N LEU A 42 14.45 -34.74 4.21
CA LEU A 42 13.62 -35.37 5.22
C LEU A 42 13.12 -36.75 4.78
N ALA A 43 12.59 -36.85 3.54
CA ALA A 43 12.15 -38.11 2.95
C ALA A 43 13.26 -39.18 2.92
N LEU A 44 14.49 -38.78 2.53
CA LEU A 44 15.66 -39.66 2.56
C LEU A 44 16.04 -40.09 3.98
N SER A 45 15.95 -39.17 4.95
CA SER A 45 16.27 -39.44 6.36
C SER A 45 15.34 -40.47 6.98
N ILE A 46 14.05 -40.44 6.62
CA ILE A 46 13.05 -41.43 7.06
C ILE A 46 12.98 -42.67 6.14
N LYS A 47 13.74 -42.67 5.03
CA LYS A 47 13.78 -43.73 4.01
C LYS A 47 12.40 -44.05 3.42
N SER A 48 11.57 -43.04 3.20
CA SER A 48 10.23 -43.18 2.65
C SER A 48 10.01 -42.25 1.45
N GLU A 49 9.28 -42.76 0.46
CA GLU A 49 8.75 -41.99 -0.66
C GLU A 49 7.22 -41.84 -0.58
N ASP A 50 6.57 -42.35 0.49
CA ASP A 50 5.13 -42.19 0.71
C ASP A 50 4.81 -40.74 1.13
N PRO A 51 4.01 -39.98 0.37
CA PRO A 51 3.66 -38.60 0.71
C PRO A 51 3.10 -38.45 2.13
N LYS A 52 2.34 -39.43 2.64
CA LYS A 52 1.72 -39.35 3.97
C LYS A 52 2.76 -39.41 5.08
N GLU A 53 3.74 -40.30 4.95
CA GLU A 53 4.81 -40.45 5.93
C GLU A 53 5.72 -39.21 5.92
N ILE A 54 6.02 -38.68 4.74
CA ILE A 54 6.84 -37.46 4.60
C ILE A 54 6.12 -36.26 5.24
N ILE A 55 4.82 -36.07 4.99
CA ILE A 55 4.03 -34.97 5.59
C ILE A 55 3.94 -35.12 7.10
N SER A 56 3.72 -36.34 7.61
CA SER A 56 3.71 -36.59 9.05
C SER A 56 5.06 -36.24 9.68
N ALA A 57 6.18 -36.55 9.02
CA ALA A 57 7.51 -36.24 9.52
C ALA A 57 7.79 -34.73 9.57
N VAL A 58 7.16 -33.90 8.73
CA VAL A 58 7.28 -32.43 8.80
C VAL A 58 6.65 -31.87 10.08
N ILE A 59 5.61 -32.51 10.60
CA ILE A 59 4.98 -32.11 11.87
C ILE A 59 5.97 -32.31 13.02
N ASP A 60 6.67 -33.44 13.04
CA ASP A 60 7.65 -33.79 14.07
C ASP A 60 8.98 -33.06 13.90
N SER A 61 9.32 -32.68 12.67
CA SER A 61 10.57 -32.00 12.30
C SER A 61 10.27 -30.84 11.35
N PRO A 62 9.86 -29.67 11.88
CA PRO A 62 9.39 -28.56 11.06
C PRO A 62 10.52 -27.95 10.22
N ILE A 63 10.19 -27.62 8.98
CA ILE A 63 11.08 -26.91 8.05
C ILE A 63 10.88 -25.40 8.22
N SER A 64 11.98 -24.65 8.31
CA SER A 64 11.95 -23.18 8.31
C SER A 64 13.05 -22.58 7.44
N PHE A 65 12.87 -21.31 7.06
CA PHE A 65 13.75 -20.60 6.13
C PHE A 65 14.14 -19.23 6.70
N ASN A 66 15.43 -18.90 6.69
CA ASN A 66 15.90 -17.54 6.93
C ASN A 66 15.79 -16.74 5.63
N SER A 67 14.89 -15.76 5.61
CA SER A 67 14.60 -14.93 4.44
C SER A 67 15.55 -13.75 4.25
N ASP A 68 16.59 -13.60 5.07
CA ASP A 68 17.64 -12.60 4.83
C ASP A 68 18.41 -12.96 3.54
N PRO A 69 18.38 -12.12 2.49
CA PRO A 69 19.07 -12.41 1.24
C PRO A 69 20.60 -12.48 1.38
N ARG A 70 21.18 -11.93 2.46
CA ARG A 70 22.62 -11.97 2.74
C ARG A 70 23.08 -13.28 3.38
N ASP A 71 22.19 -13.98 4.08
CA ASP A 71 22.47 -15.27 4.72
C ASP A 71 21.27 -16.25 4.64
N PRO A 72 20.83 -16.63 3.43
CA PRO A 72 19.67 -17.49 3.26
C PRO A 72 20.00 -18.93 3.69
N LYS A 73 19.25 -19.42 4.68
CA LYS A 73 19.46 -20.73 5.31
C LYS A 73 18.16 -21.50 5.43
N VAL A 74 18.28 -22.83 5.35
CA VAL A 74 17.17 -23.75 5.60
C VAL A 74 17.44 -24.55 6.85
N PHE A 75 16.44 -24.64 7.71
CA PHE A 75 16.52 -25.40 8.96
C PHE A 75 15.49 -26.52 8.97
N LEU A 76 15.87 -27.64 9.55
CA LEU A 76 15.01 -28.77 9.87
C LEU A 76 15.12 -29.03 11.38
N ASP A 77 14.01 -28.89 12.11
CA ASP A 77 14.00 -28.96 13.58
C ASP A 77 15.06 -28.05 14.23
N GLY A 78 15.18 -26.82 13.71
CA GLY A 78 16.15 -25.82 14.18
C GLY A 78 17.62 -26.08 13.79
N ARG A 79 17.95 -27.21 13.18
CA ARG A 79 19.30 -27.49 12.65
C ARG A 79 19.45 -26.94 11.24
N ASP A 80 20.50 -26.16 11.00
CA ASP A 80 20.87 -25.71 9.64
C ASP A 80 21.27 -26.91 8.78
N ILE A 81 20.50 -27.15 7.71
CA ILE A 81 20.71 -28.25 6.74
C ILE A 81 21.11 -27.73 5.37
N SER A 82 21.52 -26.46 5.27
CA SER A 82 21.77 -25.79 3.99
C SER A 82 22.85 -26.48 3.14
N LYS A 83 23.81 -27.18 3.76
CA LYS A 83 24.84 -27.94 3.03
C LYS A 83 24.30 -29.30 2.59
N GLU A 84 23.59 -29.98 3.47
CA GLU A 84 23.05 -31.33 3.27
C GLU A 84 22.02 -31.39 2.12
N ILE A 85 21.18 -30.36 1.99
CA ILE A 85 20.19 -30.26 0.89
C ILE A 85 20.82 -30.10 -0.50
N ARG A 86 22.13 -29.83 -0.57
CA ARG A 86 22.92 -29.72 -1.81
C ARG A 86 23.70 -30.99 -2.14
N SER A 87 23.55 -32.05 -1.33
CA SER A 87 24.17 -33.35 -1.60
C SER A 87 23.72 -33.97 -2.93
N HIS A 88 24.53 -34.91 -3.41
CA HIS A 88 24.24 -35.63 -4.65
C HIS A 88 22.92 -36.42 -4.56
N GLU A 89 22.71 -37.15 -3.45
CA GLU A 89 21.51 -37.96 -3.21
C GLU A 89 20.22 -37.12 -3.27
N VAL A 90 20.20 -35.96 -2.61
CA VAL A 90 19.05 -35.03 -2.66
C VAL A 90 18.84 -34.51 -4.08
N THR A 91 19.93 -34.19 -4.78
CA THR A 91 19.87 -33.66 -6.15
C THR A 91 19.33 -34.68 -7.16
N GLU A 92 19.54 -35.97 -6.96
CA GLU A 92 18.98 -37.03 -7.80
C GLU A 92 17.49 -37.28 -7.51
N LYS A 93 17.04 -37.12 -6.26
CA LYS A 93 15.67 -37.46 -5.84
C LYS A 93 14.68 -36.29 -5.81
N VAL A 94 15.15 -35.04 -5.81
CA VAL A 94 14.28 -33.86 -5.63
C VAL A 94 13.19 -33.74 -6.70
N SER A 95 13.47 -34.10 -7.96
CA SER A 95 12.46 -34.04 -9.03
C SER A 95 11.32 -35.03 -8.81
N VAL A 96 11.60 -36.20 -8.21
CA VAL A 96 10.57 -37.21 -7.91
C VAL A 96 9.70 -36.74 -6.74
N ILE A 97 10.32 -36.33 -5.63
CA ILE A 97 9.59 -35.89 -4.43
C ILE A 97 8.80 -34.60 -4.69
N SER A 98 9.36 -33.64 -5.42
CA SER A 98 8.69 -32.37 -5.73
C SER A 98 7.54 -32.48 -6.74
N ALA A 99 7.38 -33.64 -7.39
CA ALA A 99 6.25 -33.94 -8.26
C ALA A 99 5.03 -34.49 -7.50
N LEU A 100 5.18 -34.92 -6.24
CA LEU A 100 4.11 -35.47 -5.41
C LEU A 100 3.09 -34.36 -5.04
N PRO A 101 1.80 -34.46 -5.43
CA PRO A 101 0.82 -33.39 -5.23
C PRO A 101 0.65 -32.96 -3.77
N GLU A 102 0.66 -33.92 -2.84
CA GLU A 102 0.46 -33.67 -1.41
C GLU A 102 1.64 -32.90 -0.81
N VAL A 103 2.88 -33.26 -1.21
CA VAL A 103 4.10 -32.55 -0.82
C VAL A 103 4.06 -31.10 -1.32
N ARG A 104 3.62 -30.90 -2.56
CA ARG A 104 3.50 -29.56 -3.16
C ARG A 104 2.47 -28.71 -2.42
N ALA A 105 1.33 -29.28 -2.04
CA ALA A 105 0.29 -28.57 -1.29
C ALA A 105 0.79 -28.11 0.08
N GLU A 106 1.56 -28.95 0.79
CA GLU A 106 2.14 -28.60 2.07
C GLU A 106 3.20 -27.47 1.93
N LEU A 107 4.12 -27.62 0.98
CA LEU A 107 5.14 -26.62 0.73
C LEU A 107 4.56 -25.29 0.23
N LEU A 108 3.47 -25.30 -0.53
CA LEU A 108 2.76 -24.09 -0.93
C LEU A 108 2.25 -23.31 0.28
N THR A 109 1.76 -24.00 1.31
CA THR A 109 1.32 -23.39 2.56
C THR A 109 2.48 -22.72 3.30
N LEU A 110 3.61 -23.42 3.42
CA LEU A 110 4.83 -22.88 4.03
C LEU A 110 5.38 -21.67 3.25
N GLN A 111 5.48 -21.78 1.93
CA GLN A 111 5.95 -20.71 1.05
C GLN A 111 5.10 -19.44 1.23
N ARG A 112 3.78 -19.57 1.16
CA ARG A 112 2.86 -18.43 1.36
C ARG A 112 2.94 -17.85 2.77
N SER A 113 3.15 -18.68 3.78
CA SER A 113 3.38 -18.21 5.15
C SER A 113 4.65 -17.36 5.26
N ILE A 114 5.76 -17.78 4.63
CA ILE A 114 7.01 -17.01 4.59
C ILE A 114 6.82 -15.69 3.83
N ILE A 115 6.16 -15.75 2.66
CA ILE A 115 5.87 -14.56 1.84
C ILE A 115 5.05 -13.54 2.63
N ASN A 116 3.98 -13.96 3.28
CA ASN A 116 3.08 -13.07 4.02
C ASN A 116 3.71 -12.46 5.29
N LYS A 117 4.85 -12.97 5.75
CA LYS A 117 5.60 -12.43 6.89
C LYS A 117 6.59 -11.32 6.51
N ALA A 118 6.80 -11.06 5.21
CA ALA A 118 7.71 -10.00 4.79
C ALA A 118 7.08 -8.61 5.00
N ASP A 119 7.84 -7.67 5.57
CA ASP A 119 7.30 -6.36 5.94
C ASP A 119 7.20 -5.41 4.72
N ARG A 120 8.30 -5.27 3.97
CA ARG A 120 8.42 -4.32 2.83
C ARG A 120 8.12 -4.99 1.50
N GLY A 121 8.91 -6.01 1.16
CA GLY A 121 8.76 -6.78 -0.06
C GLY A 121 9.59 -8.07 0.00
N ILE A 122 9.36 -8.95 -0.96
CA ILE A 122 10.05 -10.24 -1.07
C ILE A 122 10.29 -10.62 -2.53
N VAL A 123 11.49 -11.11 -2.82
CA VAL A 123 11.83 -11.74 -4.10
C VAL A 123 11.78 -13.25 -3.92
N VAL A 124 10.90 -13.91 -4.65
CA VAL A 124 10.66 -15.35 -4.57
C VAL A 124 11.10 -15.99 -5.86
N GLU A 125 12.03 -16.96 -5.78
CA GLU A 125 12.50 -17.68 -6.94
C GLU A 125 12.05 -19.14 -6.99
N GLY A 126 11.90 -19.66 -8.20
CA GLY A 126 11.51 -21.04 -8.42
C GLY A 126 11.26 -21.37 -9.89
N ARG A 127 10.29 -22.27 -10.11
CA ARG A 127 9.91 -22.77 -11.44
C ARG A 127 8.46 -22.45 -11.81
N ASP A 128 7.62 -22.23 -10.81
CA ASP A 128 6.18 -22.04 -10.91
C ASP A 128 5.67 -20.96 -9.92
N ILE A 129 6.52 -19.99 -9.61
CA ILE A 129 6.19 -18.92 -8.67
C ILE A 129 5.07 -18.05 -9.24
N GLY A 130 5.24 -17.52 -10.44
CA GLY A 130 4.28 -16.62 -11.08
C GLY A 130 3.00 -17.32 -11.57
N THR A 131 2.98 -18.65 -11.63
CA THR A 131 1.83 -19.44 -12.09
C THR A 131 1.04 -20.07 -10.94
N VAL A 132 1.70 -20.50 -9.86
CA VAL A 132 1.09 -21.30 -8.77
C VAL A 132 1.26 -20.64 -7.41
N VAL A 133 2.48 -20.28 -7.04
CA VAL A 133 2.78 -19.82 -5.67
C VAL A 133 2.21 -18.43 -5.43
N CYS A 134 2.55 -17.49 -6.32
CA CYS A 134 2.20 -16.08 -6.33
C CYS A 134 1.64 -15.66 -7.69
N PRO A 135 0.43 -16.14 -8.07
CA PRO A 135 -0.22 -15.73 -9.32
C PRO A 135 -0.60 -14.25 -9.33
N ASP A 136 -0.61 -13.59 -8.18
CA ASP A 136 -0.86 -12.14 -8.05
C ASP A 136 0.43 -11.37 -7.69
N ALA A 137 1.62 -11.97 -7.94
CA ALA A 137 2.88 -11.27 -7.76
C ALA A 137 2.91 -9.99 -8.59
N ALA A 138 3.37 -8.90 -7.96
CA ALA A 138 3.40 -7.59 -8.56
C ALA A 138 4.24 -7.60 -9.85
N LEU A 139 5.44 -8.18 -9.80
CA LEU A 139 6.27 -8.42 -10.98
C LEU A 139 6.58 -9.92 -11.11
N LYS A 140 6.37 -10.47 -12.30
CA LYS A 140 6.75 -11.84 -12.66
C LYS A 140 7.80 -11.77 -13.76
N ILE A 141 8.95 -12.38 -13.50
CA ILE A 141 10.05 -12.49 -14.46
C ILE A 141 10.19 -13.96 -14.84
N TYR A 142 10.32 -14.23 -16.14
CA TYR A 142 10.73 -15.54 -16.63
C TYR A 142 12.14 -15.40 -17.23
N LEU A 143 13.14 -15.82 -16.48
CA LEU A 143 14.56 -15.64 -16.80
C LEU A 143 15.12 -16.88 -17.51
N THR A 144 15.52 -16.72 -18.76
CA THR A 144 16.10 -17.77 -19.59
C THR A 144 17.57 -17.49 -19.92
N ALA A 145 18.26 -18.53 -20.39
CA ALA A 145 19.55 -18.45 -21.03
C ALA A 145 19.72 -19.70 -21.89
N ASP A 146 20.50 -19.59 -22.95
CA ASP A 146 20.85 -20.73 -23.79
C ASP A 146 21.53 -21.85 -22.97
N ILE A 147 21.46 -23.08 -23.46
CA ILE A 147 21.95 -24.21 -22.68
C ILE A 147 23.47 -24.19 -22.53
N ALA A 148 24.18 -23.61 -23.50
CA ALA A 148 25.64 -23.48 -23.49
C ALA A 148 26.11 -22.50 -22.41
N ALA A 149 25.52 -21.30 -22.31
CA ALA A 149 25.87 -20.34 -21.25
C ALA A 149 25.47 -20.87 -19.87
N ARG A 150 24.31 -21.53 -19.74
CA ARG A 150 23.91 -22.15 -18.46
C ARG A 150 24.87 -23.25 -18.04
N ALA A 151 25.32 -24.08 -18.98
CA ALA A 151 26.29 -25.13 -18.71
C ALA A 151 27.66 -24.55 -18.32
N ASN A 152 28.16 -23.54 -19.05
CA ASN A 152 29.41 -22.87 -18.75
C ASN A 152 29.39 -22.20 -17.36
N ARG A 153 28.32 -21.48 -17.02
CA ARG A 153 28.14 -20.88 -15.68
C ARG A 153 28.14 -21.95 -14.60
N ARG A 154 27.41 -23.04 -14.81
CA ARG A 154 27.28 -24.11 -13.83
C ARG A 154 28.57 -24.91 -13.66
N ASP A 155 29.32 -25.10 -14.73
CA ASP A 155 30.63 -25.76 -14.70
C ASP A 155 31.66 -24.89 -13.94
N ALA A 156 31.63 -23.57 -14.15
CA ALA A 156 32.44 -22.61 -13.40
C ALA A 156 32.13 -22.58 -11.89
N GLU A 157 30.85 -22.75 -11.50
CA GLU A 157 30.45 -22.88 -10.09
C GLU A 157 30.99 -24.16 -9.42
N LEU A 158 31.25 -25.22 -10.21
CA LEU A 158 31.66 -26.53 -9.71
C LEU A 158 33.17 -26.66 -9.52
N ALA A 159 33.99 -25.79 -10.13
CA ALA A 159 35.46 -25.63 -10.05
C ALA A 159 36.33 -26.88 -9.76
N GLU A 160 36.16 -27.54 -8.62
CA GLU A 160 36.87 -28.77 -8.21
C GLU A 160 36.20 -30.08 -8.66
N ASP A 161 34.89 -30.08 -8.95
CA ASP A 161 34.06 -31.25 -9.34
C ASP A 161 33.54 -31.18 -10.80
N SER A 162 34.20 -30.37 -11.65
CA SER A 162 33.79 -30.19 -13.06
C SER A 162 33.76 -31.52 -13.81
N ARG A 163 32.64 -31.78 -14.50
CA ARG A 163 32.48 -32.90 -15.46
C ARG A 163 32.56 -32.42 -16.92
N GLY A 164 32.93 -31.15 -17.13
CA GLY A 164 32.92 -30.46 -18.42
C GLY A 164 31.54 -29.94 -18.83
N ALA A 165 31.52 -28.77 -19.47
CA ALA A 165 30.31 -28.06 -19.90
C ALA A 165 29.33 -28.94 -20.72
N GLU A 166 29.81 -29.88 -21.53
CA GLU A 166 28.94 -30.73 -22.36
C GLU A 166 28.11 -31.73 -21.52
N ALA A 167 28.71 -32.36 -20.50
CA ALA A 167 28.00 -33.26 -19.59
C ALA A 167 27.00 -32.49 -18.70
N VAL A 168 27.36 -31.27 -18.30
CA VAL A 168 26.47 -30.37 -17.56
C VAL A 168 25.29 -29.95 -18.43
N ALA A 169 25.51 -29.63 -19.71
CA ALA A 169 24.45 -29.28 -20.65
C ALA A 169 23.43 -30.41 -20.83
N GLN A 170 23.90 -31.66 -21.01
CA GLN A 170 23.02 -32.84 -21.12
C GLN A 170 22.18 -33.05 -19.85
N SER A 171 22.78 -32.89 -18.67
CA SER A 171 22.06 -33.00 -17.39
C SER A 171 21.01 -31.91 -17.22
N LEU A 172 21.32 -30.67 -17.61
CA LEU A 172 20.37 -29.55 -17.57
C LEU A 172 19.21 -29.77 -18.54
N ALA A 173 19.50 -30.23 -19.78
CA ALA A 173 18.49 -30.50 -20.79
C ALA A 173 17.47 -31.54 -20.33
N ALA A 174 17.95 -32.68 -19.83
CA ALA A 174 17.08 -33.76 -19.34
C ALA A 174 16.19 -33.30 -18.18
N ARG A 175 16.71 -32.45 -17.29
CA ARG A 175 15.94 -31.89 -16.18
C ARG A 175 14.87 -30.90 -16.65
N ASP A 176 15.22 -30.01 -17.55
CA ASP A 176 14.29 -29.02 -18.09
C ASP A 176 13.14 -29.72 -18.85
N GLU A 177 13.42 -30.80 -19.58
CA GLU A 177 12.40 -31.62 -20.24
C GLU A 177 11.44 -32.25 -19.22
N ILE A 178 11.95 -32.90 -18.17
CA ILE A 178 11.13 -33.47 -17.09
C ILE A 178 10.28 -32.39 -16.41
N ASP A 179 10.87 -31.24 -16.09
CA ASP A 179 10.19 -30.16 -15.38
C ASP A 179 9.12 -29.48 -16.24
N SER A 180 9.32 -29.39 -17.56
CA SER A 180 8.33 -28.81 -18.50
C SER A 180 7.17 -29.75 -18.85
N THR A 181 7.39 -31.07 -18.82
CA THR A 181 6.41 -32.08 -19.28
C THR A 181 5.58 -32.70 -18.16
N ARG A 182 5.85 -32.36 -16.90
CA ARG A 182 5.09 -32.88 -15.74
C ARG A 182 3.63 -32.42 -15.75
N THR A 183 2.75 -33.32 -15.31
CA THR A 183 1.29 -33.08 -15.25
C THR A 183 0.88 -32.05 -14.18
N VAL A 184 1.67 -31.90 -13.12
CA VAL A 184 1.39 -30.97 -12.01
C VAL A 184 2.41 -29.85 -11.98
N SER A 185 1.94 -28.61 -12.14
CA SER A 185 2.73 -27.37 -12.11
C SER A 185 3.96 -27.37 -13.04
N PRO A 186 3.83 -27.63 -14.35
CA PRO A 186 4.97 -27.65 -15.27
C PRO A 186 5.76 -26.34 -15.25
N LEU A 187 7.05 -26.41 -15.58
CA LEU A 187 7.87 -25.23 -15.85
C LEU A 187 7.25 -24.49 -17.03
N ALA A 188 6.53 -23.42 -16.73
CA ALA A 188 5.78 -22.65 -17.69
C ALA A 188 5.86 -21.18 -17.34
N MET A 189 6.04 -20.35 -18.36
CA MET A 189 5.97 -18.90 -18.22
C MET A 189 4.52 -18.49 -17.92
N ALA A 190 4.32 -17.70 -16.86
CA ALA A 190 3.01 -17.11 -16.57
C ALA A 190 2.60 -16.16 -17.71
N THR A 191 1.29 -16.04 -17.97
CA THR A 191 0.76 -15.27 -19.12
C THR A 191 1.13 -13.78 -19.09
N ASP A 192 1.39 -13.25 -17.90
CA ASP A 192 1.74 -11.86 -17.62
C ASP A 192 3.21 -11.70 -17.16
N ALA A 193 4.02 -12.76 -17.26
CA ALA A 193 5.44 -12.69 -16.95
C ALA A 193 6.23 -11.96 -18.05
N VAL A 194 7.19 -11.14 -17.63
CA VAL A 194 8.15 -10.50 -18.52
C VAL A 194 9.30 -11.49 -18.78
N HIS A 195 9.51 -11.84 -20.04
CA HIS A 195 10.63 -12.68 -20.44
C HIS A 195 11.93 -11.88 -20.49
N ILE A 196 12.98 -12.38 -19.83
CA ILE A 196 14.33 -11.82 -19.91
C ILE A 196 15.28 -12.94 -20.35
N ASP A 197 15.95 -12.73 -21.48
CA ASP A 197 17.03 -13.59 -21.92
C ASP A 197 18.35 -13.06 -21.37
N SER A 198 18.97 -13.85 -20.51
CA SER A 198 20.25 -13.52 -19.86
C SER A 198 21.46 -14.12 -20.56
N THR A 199 21.32 -14.70 -21.76
CA THR A 199 22.41 -15.41 -22.46
C THR A 199 23.68 -14.55 -22.58
N GLU A 200 23.53 -13.32 -23.06
CA GLU A 200 24.62 -12.35 -23.27
C GLU A 200 24.71 -11.29 -22.15
N LEU A 201 23.90 -11.41 -21.09
CA LEU A 201 23.89 -10.46 -19.98
C LEU A 201 24.71 -10.99 -18.81
N ASN A 202 25.50 -10.10 -18.21
CA ASN A 202 26.10 -10.37 -16.92
C ASN A 202 25.06 -10.17 -15.78
N LEU A 203 25.45 -10.47 -14.54
CA LEU A 203 24.56 -10.37 -13.39
C LEU A 203 24.07 -8.93 -13.14
N GLU A 204 24.95 -7.95 -13.23
CA GLU A 204 24.63 -6.54 -13.00
C GLU A 204 23.64 -6.02 -14.05
N GLU A 205 23.91 -6.31 -15.33
CA GLU A 205 23.00 -5.96 -16.44
C GLU A 205 21.63 -6.61 -16.31
N THR A 206 21.58 -7.87 -15.86
CA THR A 206 20.32 -8.58 -15.62
C THR A 206 19.54 -7.94 -14.46
N VAL A 207 20.23 -7.57 -13.39
CA VAL A 207 19.64 -6.90 -12.22
C VAL A 207 19.12 -5.52 -12.61
N ASP A 208 19.90 -4.73 -13.35
CA ASP A 208 19.50 -3.39 -13.80
C ASP A 208 18.29 -3.44 -14.72
N ARG A 209 18.20 -4.45 -15.60
CA ARG A 209 17.02 -4.63 -16.45
C ARG A 209 15.76 -4.91 -15.64
N ILE A 210 15.85 -5.72 -14.60
CA ILE A 210 14.72 -5.98 -13.69
C ILE A 210 14.43 -4.74 -12.82
N TRP A 211 15.47 -4.01 -12.42
CA TRP A 211 15.34 -2.77 -11.66
C TRP A 211 14.61 -1.67 -12.43
N GLU A 212 14.90 -1.54 -13.73
CA GLU A 212 14.20 -0.65 -14.64
C GLU A 212 12.71 -0.99 -14.69
N LEU A 213 12.36 -2.28 -14.78
CA LEU A 213 10.98 -2.74 -14.71
C LEU A 213 10.34 -2.40 -13.36
N LEU A 214 11.01 -2.64 -12.24
CA LEU A 214 10.49 -2.28 -10.91
C LEU A 214 10.22 -0.77 -10.79
N SER A 215 11.11 0.04 -11.35
CA SER A 215 11.02 1.51 -11.35
C SER A 215 9.87 2.00 -12.24
N GLN A 216 9.77 1.52 -13.49
CA GLN A 216 8.69 1.83 -14.42
C GLN A 216 7.31 1.44 -13.86
N ARG A 217 7.28 0.37 -13.06
CA ARG A 217 6.08 -0.13 -12.37
C ARG A 217 5.72 0.64 -11.11
N SER A 218 6.55 1.59 -10.67
CA SER A 218 6.39 2.23 -9.37
C SER A 218 6.31 1.23 -8.20
N LEU A 219 7.06 0.13 -8.30
CA LEU A 219 7.17 -0.89 -7.22
C LEU A 219 8.27 -0.62 -6.22
N LEU A 220 9.10 0.37 -6.46
CA LEU A 220 10.10 0.78 -5.49
C LEU A 220 9.47 1.84 -4.61
N GLY A 221 9.39 1.57 -3.30
CA GLY A 221 8.85 2.54 -2.37
C GLY A 221 9.70 3.81 -2.32
N LEU A 222 9.08 4.95 -2.06
CA LEU A 222 9.80 6.20 -1.83
C LEU A 222 10.40 6.21 -0.42
N PRO A 223 11.66 6.69 -0.27
CA PRO A 223 12.25 6.97 1.03
C PRO A 223 11.43 7.98 1.82
N ILE A 224 11.35 7.79 3.14
CA ILE A 224 10.65 8.72 4.04
C ILE A 224 11.67 9.48 4.89
N VAL A 225 11.54 10.80 4.92
CA VAL A 225 12.31 11.71 5.79
C VAL A 225 11.37 12.27 6.84
N ALA A 226 11.60 11.95 8.12
CA ALA A 226 10.86 12.57 9.21
C ALA A 226 11.53 13.86 9.68
N ILE A 227 10.78 14.96 9.73
CA ILE A 227 11.26 16.22 10.29
C ILE A 227 10.73 16.36 11.72
N LEU A 228 11.65 16.24 12.68
CA LEU A 228 11.45 16.17 14.12
C LEU A 228 12.00 17.43 14.80
N GLY A 229 11.47 17.79 15.96
CA GLY A 229 11.94 18.94 16.73
C GLY A 229 10.85 19.58 17.59
N ARG A 230 11.25 20.41 18.56
CA ARG A 230 10.32 21.15 19.44
C ARG A 230 9.38 22.08 18.65
N PRO A 231 8.26 22.52 19.24
CA PRO A 231 7.43 23.58 18.65
C PRO A 231 8.27 24.83 18.33
N ASN A 232 7.88 25.59 17.29
CA ASN A 232 8.46 26.88 16.92
C ASN A 232 9.95 26.92 16.49
N VAL A 233 10.61 25.76 16.34
CA VAL A 233 11.97 25.66 15.75
C VAL A 233 11.99 25.87 14.22
N GLY A 234 10.83 26.01 13.58
CA GLY A 234 10.71 26.32 12.15
C GLY A 234 10.59 25.10 11.21
N LYS A 235 10.15 23.93 11.70
CA LYS A 235 9.89 22.72 10.90
C LYS A 235 8.98 22.98 9.69
N SER A 236 7.81 23.57 9.90
CA SER A 236 6.84 23.83 8.82
C SER A 236 7.38 24.82 7.79
N THR A 237 8.17 25.81 8.21
CA THR A 237 8.86 26.73 7.29
C THR A 237 9.88 25.99 6.42
N LEU A 238 10.63 25.04 7.01
CA LEU A 238 11.60 24.21 6.30
C LEU A 238 10.90 23.26 5.30
N ILE A 239 9.82 22.60 5.72
CA ILE A 239 8.98 21.74 4.87
C ILE A 239 8.44 22.52 3.67
N ASN A 240 7.83 23.69 3.90
CA ASN A 240 7.29 24.53 2.83
C ASN A 240 8.38 24.97 1.85
N ARG A 241 9.61 25.15 2.32
CA ARG A 241 10.75 25.44 1.46
C ARG A 241 11.16 24.24 0.61
N PHE A 242 11.18 23.04 1.18
CA PHE A 242 11.53 21.81 0.47
C PHE A 242 10.52 21.42 -0.62
N ILE A 243 9.23 21.66 -0.39
CA ILE A 243 8.17 21.28 -1.35
C ILE A 243 8.17 22.17 -2.60
N GLY A 244 8.55 23.44 -2.47
CA GLY A 244 8.43 24.41 -3.56
C GLY A 244 6.97 24.68 -3.97
N ARG A 245 6.70 25.74 -4.74
CA ARG A 245 5.34 26.20 -5.08
C ARG A 245 4.61 25.30 -6.10
N ARG A 246 4.26 24.07 -5.74
CA ARG A 246 3.12 23.33 -6.35
C ARG A 246 2.15 22.91 -5.25
N GLU A 247 1.10 23.72 -5.14
CA GLU A 247 -0.15 23.54 -4.38
C GLU A 247 -0.15 22.50 -3.24
N ALA A 248 0.55 22.80 -2.15
CA ALA A 248 0.00 22.53 -0.83
C ALA A 248 -0.91 23.72 -0.49
N ILE A 249 -2.22 23.51 -0.40
CA ILE A 249 -3.12 24.51 0.19
C ILE A 249 -2.69 24.67 1.65
N VAL A 250 -1.97 25.75 1.92
CA VAL A 250 -1.64 26.23 3.26
C VAL A 250 -2.90 26.89 3.81
N GLU A 251 -3.64 26.20 4.67
CA GLU A 251 -4.40 26.91 5.71
C GLU A 251 -3.47 27.10 6.91
N ASP A 252 -2.87 28.29 6.97
CA ASP A 252 -2.18 28.79 8.15
C ASP A 252 -3.21 28.98 9.27
N THR A 253 -3.33 28.02 10.18
CA THR A 253 -3.91 28.25 11.51
C THR A 253 -3.19 27.42 12.56
N PRO A 254 -2.44 28.03 13.50
CA PRO A 254 -1.87 27.32 14.64
C PRO A 254 -3.00 26.71 15.49
N GLY A 255 -3.01 25.39 15.67
CA GLY A 255 -3.95 24.69 16.55
C GLY A 255 -4.86 23.62 15.93
N VAL A 256 -4.60 23.15 14.70
CA VAL A 256 -5.34 22.04 14.10
C VAL A 256 -4.66 20.70 14.35
N THR A 257 -5.45 19.74 14.83
CA THR A 257 -5.07 18.44 15.39
C THR A 257 -4.40 17.48 14.40
N ARG A 258 -3.28 16.93 14.87
CA ARG A 258 -2.48 15.76 14.45
C ARG A 258 -3.22 14.70 13.61
N ASP A 259 -3.24 14.86 12.30
CA ASP A 259 -3.15 13.74 11.35
C ASP A 259 -1.91 13.99 10.48
N ARG A 260 -1.05 12.97 10.37
CA ARG A 260 0.30 13.06 9.80
C ARG A 260 0.23 13.55 8.36
N VAL A 261 0.80 14.71 8.07
CA VAL A 261 0.86 15.22 6.70
C VAL A 261 2.17 14.74 6.08
N GLN A 262 2.03 13.95 5.01
CA GLN A 262 3.13 13.49 4.18
C GLN A 262 3.14 14.35 2.91
N TYR A 263 4.31 14.82 2.52
CA TYR A 263 4.50 15.62 1.33
C TYR A 263 5.50 14.95 0.42
N GLU A 264 5.20 14.88 -0.87
CA GLU A 264 6.19 14.43 -1.83
C GLU A 264 7.17 15.57 -2.14
N CYS A 265 8.45 15.25 -2.15
CA CYS A 265 9.54 16.16 -2.47
C CYS A 265 10.43 15.52 -3.55
N GLU A 266 10.93 16.34 -4.46
CA GLU A 266 11.91 15.96 -5.45
C GLU A 266 13.12 16.89 -5.36
N TRP A 267 14.31 16.32 -5.23
CA TRP A 267 15.57 17.05 -5.24
C TRP A 267 16.63 16.29 -6.03
N ALA A 268 17.31 16.97 -6.96
CA ALA A 268 18.31 16.37 -7.85
C ALA A 268 17.84 15.09 -8.58
N GLY A 269 16.56 15.04 -8.98
CA GLY A 269 15.93 13.87 -9.62
C GLY A 269 15.61 12.71 -8.66
N ARG A 270 15.83 12.88 -7.35
CA ARG A 270 15.47 11.91 -6.31
C ARG A 270 14.14 12.31 -5.68
N ARG A 271 13.14 11.43 -5.79
CA ARG A 271 11.83 11.58 -5.14
C ARG A 271 11.83 10.92 -3.76
N PHE A 272 11.22 11.57 -2.77
CA PHE A 272 11.06 11.06 -1.41
C PHE A 272 9.86 11.72 -0.72
N ILE A 273 9.43 11.14 0.39
CA ILE A 273 8.35 11.67 1.22
C ILE A 273 8.94 12.41 2.41
N ILE A 274 8.41 13.60 2.70
CA ILE A 274 8.68 14.36 3.91
C ILE A 274 7.50 14.20 4.84
N MET A 275 7.75 13.72 6.05
CA MET A 275 6.73 13.53 7.08
C MET A 275 6.86 14.63 8.14
N ASP A 276 5.80 15.44 8.28
CA ASP A 276 5.72 16.41 9.37
C ASP A 276 5.30 15.72 10.66
N THR A 277 6.23 15.69 11.62
CA THR A 277 5.88 15.34 12.99
C THR A 277 5.48 16.62 13.69
N GLY A 278 4.17 16.85 13.81
CA GLY A 278 3.66 17.97 14.60
C GLY A 278 4.43 18.06 15.93
N GLY A 279 4.81 19.28 16.34
CA GLY A 279 5.73 19.49 17.46
C GLY A 279 5.39 18.62 18.67
N TRP A 280 6.41 17.99 19.26
CA TRP A 280 6.20 17.22 20.47
C TRP A 280 5.84 18.20 21.62
N GLU A 281 4.83 17.86 22.42
CA GLU A 281 4.28 18.76 23.44
C GLU A 281 4.93 18.47 24.80
N SER A 282 5.64 19.45 25.35
CA SER A 282 5.95 19.51 26.79
C SER A 282 4.70 20.03 27.51
N LYS A 283 4.15 19.28 28.46
CA LYS A 283 3.01 19.77 29.27
C LYS A 283 3.52 20.74 30.34
N PRO A 284 2.80 21.84 30.67
CA PRO A 284 3.26 22.86 31.61
C PRO A 284 3.47 22.40 33.07
N ASP A 285 3.04 21.19 33.46
CA ASP A 285 2.88 20.80 34.88
C ASP A 285 4.02 19.91 35.44
N GLY A 286 5.20 19.88 34.81
CA GLY A 286 6.40 19.28 35.42
C GLY A 286 6.39 17.74 35.62
N ILE A 287 5.46 17.01 34.99
CA ILE A 287 5.39 15.55 35.03
C ILE A 287 5.81 14.98 33.67
N SER A 288 6.94 14.25 33.69
CA SER A 288 7.55 13.42 32.63
C SER A 288 7.35 13.90 31.19
N VAL A 289 8.40 14.49 30.62
CA VAL A 289 8.55 14.63 29.17
C VAL A 289 8.54 13.23 28.55
N GLN A 290 7.44 12.91 27.85
CA GLN A 290 7.32 11.68 27.06
C GLN A 290 7.29 12.08 25.59
N VAL A 291 8.06 11.35 24.76
CA VAL A 291 7.99 11.51 23.31
C VAL A 291 6.56 11.21 22.87
N SER A 292 5.99 12.09 22.05
CA SER A 292 4.63 11.85 21.57
C SER A 292 4.59 10.58 20.74
N ALA A 293 3.54 9.77 20.86
CA ALA A 293 3.35 8.57 20.02
C ALA A 293 3.46 8.88 18.51
N SER A 294 3.17 10.12 18.10
CA SER A 294 3.35 10.59 16.72
C SER A 294 4.82 10.69 16.29
N ALA A 295 5.71 11.09 17.18
CA ALA A 295 7.14 11.17 16.91
C ALA A 295 7.81 9.79 16.93
N GLU A 296 7.41 8.91 17.87
CA GLU A 296 7.86 7.49 17.88
C GLU A 296 7.50 6.79 16.58
N LEU A 297 6.23 6.87 16.15
CA LEU A 297 5.79 6.21 14.92
C LEU A 297 6.45 6.80 13.66
N ALA A 298 6.74 8.09 13.65
CA ALA A 298 7.51 8.69 12.54
C ALA A 298 8.96 8.24 12.54
N MET A 299 9.58 8.10 13.72
CA MET A 299 10.91 7.51 13.84
C MET A 299 10.92 6.06 13.36
N ASP A 300 9.85 5.29 13.58
CA ASP A 300 9.70 3.91 13.13
C ASP A 300 9.48 3.80 11.61
N GLU A 301 8.69 4.69 11.01
CA GLU A 301 8.35 4.67 9.59
C GLU A 301 9.44 5.29 8.69
N ALA A 302 10.15 6.31 9.18
CA ALA A 302 11.13 7.04 8.37
C ALA A 302 12.36 6.22 8.04
N ASP A 303 12.97 6.48 6.89
CA ASP A 303 14.28 5.92 6.52
C ASP A 303 15.42 6.86 6.97
N VAL A 304 15.18 8.18 7.02
CA VAL A 304 16.10 9.22 7.51
C VAL A 304 15.39 10.16 8.48
N LEU A 305 16.07 10.56 9.56
CA LEU A 305 15.55 11.45 10.59
C LEU A 305 16.24 12.81 10.52
N CYS A 306 15.48 13.89 10.45
CA CYS A 306 16.00 15.26 10.54
C CYS A 306 15.58 15.87 11.88
N PHE A 307 16.53 16.14 12.76
CA PHE A 307 16.26 16.77 14.04
C PHE A 307 16.55 18.28 13.97
N VAL A 308 15.49 19.09 14.01
CA VAL A 308 15.54 20.53 13.84
C VAL A 308 15.57 21.23 15.20
N VAL A 309 16.60 22.04 15.42
CA VAL A 309 16.81 22.88 16.59
C VAL A 309 16.89 24.35 16.16
N ASP A 310 16.46 25.25 17.03
CA ASP A 310 16.62 26.69 16.83
C ASP A 310 18.02 27.13 17.29
N ALA A 311 18.85 27.61 16.36
CA ALA A 311 20.22 28.01 16.63
C ALA A 311 20.34 29.17 17.63
N GLN A 312 19.37 30.09 17.64
CA GLN A 312 19.37 31.26 18.52
C GLN A 312 19.03 30.90 19.97
N VAL A 313 18.27 29.81 20.16
CA VAL A 313 17.89 29.31 21.49
C VAL A 313 18.92 28.33 22.02
N GLY A 314 19.54 27.54 21.14
CA GLY A 314 20.44 26.46 21.52
C GLY A 314 19.71 25.20 21.98
N ALA A 315 20.49 24.22 22.47
CA ALA A 315 19.99 22.98 23.01
C ALA A 315 19.31 23.20 24.37
N LEU A 316 18.13 22.61 24.58
CA LEU A 316 17.45 22.61 25.88
C LEU A 316 17.41 21.19 26.48
N ASP A 317 17.22 21.09 27.79
CA ASP A 317 17.06 19.80 28.51
C ASP A 317 15.94 18.93 27.91
N GLU A 318 14.92 19.59 27.37
CA GLU A 318 13.82 18.97 26.64
C GLU A 318 14.27 18.19 25.38
N ASP A 319 15.31 18.67 24.71
CA ASP A 319 15.86 18.05 23.50
C ASP A 319 16.59 16.73 23.82
N ASP A 320 17.18 16.59 25.02
CA ASP A 320 17.96 15.41 25.42
C ASP A 320 17.15 14.10 25.39
N ILE A 321 15.87 14.15 25.73
CA ILE A 321 14.99 12.96 25.73
C ILE A 321 14.74 12.49 24.30
N LEU A 322 14.47 13.41 23.38
CA LEU A 322 14.30 13.07 21.97
C LEU A 322 15.63 12.57 21.36
N VAL A 323 16.76 13.17 21.74
CA VAL A 323 18.09 12.71 21.33
C VAL A 323 18.36 11.27 21.78
N GLN A 324 17.94 10.90 22.99
CA GLN A 324 18.05 9.51 23.46
C GLN A 324 17.20 8.54 22.61
N GLU A 325 15.98 8.91 22.24
CA GLU A 325 15.14 8.07 21.36
C GLU A 325 15.68 8.01 19.91
N LEU A 326 16.15 9.13 19.36
CA LEU A 326 16.82 9.19 18.05
C LEU A 326 18.02 8.22 18.00
N ARG A 327 18.83 8.17 19.06
CA ARG A 327 19.95 7.23 19.17
C ARG A 327 19.50 5.77 19.24
N LYS A 328 18.36 5.48 19.90
CA LYS A 328 17.79 4.12 19.98
C LYS A 328 17.23 3.66 18.62
N ALA A 329 16.72 4.57 17.80
CA ALA A 329 16.16 4.27 16.49
C ALA A 329 17.20 3.67 15.52
N LYS A 330 18.51 3.93 15.71
CA LYS A 330 19.62 3.44 14.86
C LYS A 330 19.44 3.75 13.37
N LYS A 331 18.81 4.88 13.05
CA LYS A 331 18.61 5.38 11.69
C LYS A 331 19.52 6.58 11.41
N PRO A 332 19.90 6.83 10.15
CA PRO A 332 20.63 8.04 9.76
C PRO A 332 19.88 9.27 10.30
N THR A 333 20.57 10.05 11.13
CA THR A 333 19.99 11.22 11.80
C THR A 333 20.83 12.44 11.47
N ILE A 334 20.17 13.47 10.93
CA ILE A 334 20.78 14.73 10.50
C ILE A 334 20.36 15.81 11.49
N LEU A 335 21.34 16.45 12.14
CA LEU A 335 21.10 17.59 13.02
C LEU A 335 20.99 18.87 12.18
N VAL A 336 19.89 19.59 12.33
CA VAL A 336 19.58 20.80 11.56
C VAL A 336 19.45 21.98 12.52
N ALA A 337 20.37 22.94 12.43
CA ALA A 337 20.31 24.18 13.18
C ALA A 337 19.63 25.25 12.32
N ASN A 338 18.37 25.54 12.62
CA ASN A 338 17.56 26.48 11.87
C ASN A 338 17.65 27.91 12.45
N LYS A 339 17.25 28.91 11.65
CA LYS A 339 17.32 30.35 11.95
C LYS A 339 18.74 30.92 12.01
N VAL A 340 19.66 30.33 11.23
CA VAL A 340 21.01 30.85 11.03
C VAL A 340 20.98 31.82 9.85
N ASP A 341 20.78 33.11 10.13
CA ASP A 341 20.52 34.13 9.11
C ASP A 341 21.81 34.84 8.67
N GLY A 342 22.86 34.85 9.50
CA GLY A 342 24.17 35.38 9.15
C GLY A 342 25.34 34.74 9.91
N ASP A 343 26.55 35.22 9.63
CA ASP A 343 27.80 34.59 10.08
C ASP A 343 27.99 34.64 11.61
N ASN A 344 27.36 35.60 12.30
CA ASN A 344 27.36 35.63 13.77
C ASN A 344 26.53 34.48 14.37
N ASP A 345 25.42 34.12 13.73
CA ASP A 345 24.55 33.03 14.20
C ASP A 345 25.21 31.65 13.98
N GLU A 346 26.08 31.52 12.97
CA GLU A 346 26.86 30.29 12.71
C GLU A 346 27.81 29.99 13.88
N SER A 347 28.46 31.02 14.44
CA SER A 347 29.34 30.86 15.60
C SER A 347 28.61 30.28 16.81
N ASP A 348 27.38 30.71 17.06
CA ASP A 348 26.56 30.21 18.17
C ASP A 348 25.98 28.83 17.87
N ALA A 349 25.61 28.56 16.62
CA ALA A 349 25.09 27.28 16.17
C ALA A 349 26.10 26.13 16.29
N HIS A 350 27.42 26.41 16.25
CA HIS A 350 28.45 25.39 16.49
C HIS A 350 28.35 24.74 17.88
N ALA A 351 27.78 25.43 18.89
CA ALA A 351 27.58 24.86 20.22
C ALA A 351 26.64 23.63 20.22
N LEU A 352 25.78 23.50 19.20
CA LEU A 352 24.84 22.38 19.03
C LEU A 352 25.54 21.05 18.74
N TRP A 353 26.83 21.05 18.38
CA TRP A 353 27.61 19.82 18.23
C TRP A 353 27.61 18.98 19.51
N ASN A 354 27.51 19.63 20.67
CA ASN A 354 27.47 18.99 21.98
C ASN A 354 26.22 18.11 22.19
N ILE A 355 25.17 18.26 21.38
CA ILE A 355 24.00 17.36 21.38
C ILE A 355 24.40 15.92 21.04
N GLY A 356 25.52 15.74 20.33
CA GLY A 356 26.07 14.42 20.02
C GLY A 356 25.22 13.64 19.03
N LEU A 357 24.70 14.32 18.02
CA LEU A 357 24.05 13.75 16.83
C LEU A 357 24.87 13.99 15.54
N GLY A 358 26.10 14.50 15.66
CA GLY A 358 26.98 14.83 14.54
C GLY A 358 27.09 16.33 14.28
N GLU A 359 27.66 16.69 13.14
CA GLU A 359 27.81 18.06 12.67
C GLU A 359 26.43 18.72 12.44
N PRO A 360 26.14 19.89 13.05
CA PRO A 360 24.91 20.62 12.78
C PRO A 360 24.95 21.26 11.38
N HIS A 361 23.91 21.00 10.58
CA HIS A 361 23.70 21.67 9.30
C HIS A 361 23.00 23.01 9.54
N PHE A 362 23.68 24.10 9.19
CA PHE A 362 23.18 25.45 9.37
C PHE A 362 22.21 25.83 8.26
N VAL A 363 20.98 26.19 8.63
CA VAL A 363 19.94 26.58 7.68
C VAL A 363 19.19 27.82 8.14
N SER A 364 18.77 28.63 7.17
CA SER A 364 17.69 29.60 7.36
C SER A 364 16.51 29.15 6.52
N ALA A 365 15.53 28.49 7.14
CA ALA A 365 14.31 28.10 6.45
C ALA A 365 13.52 29.32 5.92
N LEU A 366 13.66 30.49 6.55
CA LEU A 366 12.97 31.71 6.10
C LEU A 366 13.65 32.34 4.89
N HIS A 367 14.99 32.45 4.90
CA HIS A 367 15.75 33.14 3.85
C HIS A 367 16.35 32.21 2.79
N GLY A 368 16.36 30.90 3.03
CA GLY A 368 16.81 29.88 2.09
C GLY A 368 18.31 29.56 2.14
N ARG A 369 19.06 30.12 3.09
CA ARG A 369 20.48 29.79 3.30
C ARG A 369 20.60 28.33 3.74
N GLY A 370 21.53 27.59 3.16
CA GLY A 370 21.89 26.21 3.55
C GLY A 370 20.83 25.13 3.26
N SER A 371 19.64 25.48 2.77
CA SER A 371 18.58 24.49 2.54
C SER A 371 18.87 23.54 1.39
N GLY A 372 19.63 23.99 0.38
CA GLY A 372 20.08 23.14 -0.74
C GLY A 372 21.11 22.12 -0.27
N ASP A 373 22.14 22.57 0.47
CA ASP A 373 23.18 21.70 1.03
C ASP A 373 22.60 20.66 2.00
N LEU A 374 21.58 21.06 2.77
CA LEU A 374 20.81 20.13 3.61
C LEU A 374 20.06 19.09 2.77
N LEU A 375 19.39 19.49 1.68
CA LEU A 375 18.71 18.55 0.77
C LEU A 375 19.70 17.60 0.08
N ASP A 376 20.87 18.07 -0.32
CA ASP A 376 21.95 17.23 -0.85
C ASP A 376 22.40 16.18 0.18
N THR A 377 22.55 16.59 1.44
CA THR A 377 22.89 15.68 2.54
C THR A 377 21.77 14.66 2.79
N ILE A 378 20.51 15.10 2.84
CA ILE A 378 19.35 14.22 3.01
C ILE A 378 19.33 13.17 1.89
N VAL A 379 19.39 13.59 0.62
CA VAL A 379 19.34 12.69 -0.54
C VAL A 379 20.48 11.67 -0.53
N LYS A 380 21.67 12.07 -0.07
CA LYS A 380 22.82 11.17 0.05
C LYS A 380 22.61 10.05 1.09
N GLU A 381 21.88 10.33 2.16
CA GLU A 381 21.58 9.36 3.23
C GLU A 381 20.32 8.51 2.93
N LEU A 382 19.50 8.91 1.95
CA LEU A 382 18.29 8.17 1.59
C LEU A 382 18.65 6.81 0.94
N PRO A 383 17.98 5.71 1.34
CA PRO A 383 18.10 4.45 0.63
C PRO A 383 17.55 4.54 -0.80
N GLU A 384 17.98 3.62 -1.68
CA GLU A 384 17.46 3.53 -3.06
C GLU A 384 15.97 3.16 -3.09
N VAL A 385 15.49 2.41 -2.10
CA VAL A 385 14.09 1.98 -1.95
C VAL A 385 13.67 2.23 -0.52
N GLY A 386 12.60 3.00 -0.35
CA GLY A 386 12.04 3.33 0.95
C GLY A 386 10.81 2.52 1.33
N ALA A 387 10.27 2.84 2.51
CA ALA A 387 9.10 2.16 3.05
C ALA A 387 7.75 2.65 2.47
N ALA A 388 7.67 3.86 1.92
CA ALA A 388 6.41 4.40 1.41
C ALA A 388 6.05 3.75 0.07
N GLN A 389 4.92 3.04 -0.04
CA GLN A 389 4.46 2.57 -1.34
C GLN A 389 4.14 3.77 -2.24
N VAL A 390 4.70 3.80 -3.46
CA VAL A 390 4.35 4.80 -4.47
C VAL A 390 2.89 4.54 -4.84
N GLN A 391 1.99 5.46 -4.46
CA GLN A 391 0.71 5.55 -5.15
C GLN A 391 1.01 6.12 -6.54
N ASP A 392 0.58 5.45 -7.59
CA ASP A 392 0.75 5.88 -8.99
C ASP A 392 -0.01 7.18 -9.33
N GLY A 393 -0.65 7.80 -8.33
CA GLY A 393 -1.41 9.03 -8.42
C GLY A 393 -2.81 8.87 -9.03
N TYR A 394 -3.17 7.69 -9.52
CA TYR A 394 -4.47 7.47 -10.16
C TYR A 394 -5.54 7.16 -9.11
N ARG A 395 -6.66 7.89 -9.22
CA ARG A 395 -7.82 7.65 -8.36
C ARG A 395 -8.45 6.29 -8.63
N ARG A 396 -8.72 5.52 -7.58
CA ARG A 396 -9.18 4.13 -7.68
C ARG A 396 -10.70 4.03 -7.60
N ILE A 397 -11.32 3.54 -8.67
CA ILE A 397 -12.77 3.49 -8.86
C ILE A 397 -13.24 2.04 -8.97
N ALA A 398 -14.27 1.65 -8.24
CA ALA A 398 -14.92 0.34 -8.40
C ALA A 398 -16.29 0.48 -9.09
N LEU A 399 -16.56 -0.34 -10.12
CA LEU A 399 -17.90 -0.44 -10.73
C LEU A 399 -18.68 -1.60 -10.11
N ILE A 400 -19.69 -1.28 -9.31
CA ILE A 400 -20.43 -2.24 -8.50
C ILE A 400 -21.91 -2.22 -8.88
N GLY A 401 -22.61 -3.34 -8.73
CA GLY A 401 -24.03 -3.46 -9.04
C GLY A 401 -24.42 -4.89 -9.40
N ARG A 402 -25.72 -5.17 -9.47
CA ARG A 402 -26.25 -6.50 -9.79
C ARG A 402 -25.88 -6.98 -11.20
N PRO A 403 -25.98 -8.29 -11.49
CA PRO A 403 -25.88 -8.78 -12.87
C PRO A 403 -26.82 -8.02 -13.83
N ASN A 404 -26.40 -7.83 -15.08
CA ASN A 404 -27.21 -7.28 -16.19
C ASN A 404 -27.70 -5.81 -16.07
N VAL A 405 -27.28 -5.06 -15.05
CA VAL A 405 -27.53 -3.60 -14.92
C VAL A 405 -26.73 -2.75 -15.93
N GLY A 406 -25.79 -3.37 -16.65
CA GLY A 406 -25.00 -2.71 -17.70
C GLY A 406 -23.63 -2.17 -17.27
N LYS A 407 -23.03 -2.69 -16.19
CA LYS A 407 -21.67 -2.35 -15.75
C LYS A 407 -20.62 -2.50 -16.85
N SER A 408 -20.58 -3.64 -17.55
CA SER A 408 -19.61 -3.89 -18.63
C SER A 408 -19.85 -2.97 -19.83
N SER A 409 -21.12 -2.65 -20.12
CA SER A 409 -21.46 -1.68 -21.17
C SER A 409 -20.98 -0.28 -20.81
N LEU A 410 -21.18 0.15 -19.56
CA LEU A 410 -20.70 1.44 -19.06
C LEU A 410 -19.17 1.50 -19.09
N PHE A 411 -18.51 0.46 -18.58
CA PHE A 411 -17.05 0.33 -18.61
C PHE A 411 -16.49 0.47 -20.03
N ASN A 412 -17.03 -0.29 -20.99
CA ASN A 412 -16.60 -0.22 -22.39
C ASN A 412 -16.89 1.14 -23.03
N ALA A 413 -18.02 1.77 -22.67
CA ALA A 413 -18.39 3.09 -23.18
C ALA A 413 -17.45 4.19 -22.65
N LEU A 414 -16.94 4.07 -21.42
CA LEU A 414 -15.92 4.95 -20.85
C LEU A 414 -14.54 4.68 -21.47
N ALA A 415 -14.17 3.41 -21.63
CA ALA A 415 -12.91 3.00 -22.25
C ALA A 415 -12.76 3.43 -23.73
N GLY A 416 -13.88 3.71 -24.41
CA GLY A 416 -13.90 4.11 -25.82
C GLY A 416 -13.68 5.61 -26.10
N GLU A 417 -13.63 6.49 -25.09
CA GLU A 417 -13.49 7.95 -25.33
C GLU A 417 -12.07 8.40 -25.64
N SER A 418 -11.07 7.74 -25.06
CA SER A 418 -9.67 7.84 -25.43
C SER A 418 -9.00 6.68 -24.74
N ARG A 419 -8.69 5.62 -25.48
CA ARG A 419 -7.59 4.77 -25.02
C ARG A 419 -6.38 5.68 -25.06
N SER A 420 -5.89 6.14 -23.91
CA SER A 420 -4.45 6.21 -23.81
C SER A 420 -4.00 4.76 -24.01
N ILE A 421 -3.53 4.46 -25.21
CA ILE A 421 -2.37 3.59 -25.32
C ILE A 421 -1.29 4.38 -24.56
N VAL A 422 -1.32 4.35 -23.23
CA VAL A 422 -0.03 4.36 -22.54
C VAL A 422 0.55 3.07 -23.05
N ASP A 423 1.58 3.21 -23.87
CA ASP A 423 2.26 2.10 -24.51
C ASP A 423 2.25 0.89 -23.58
N ASP A 424 2.04 -0.28 -24.19
CA ASP A 424 2.43 -1.55 -23.61
C ASP A 424 3.95 -1.52 -23.34
N VAL A 425 4.38 -0.73 -22.36
CA VAL A 425 5.60 -1.00 -21.61
C VAL A 425 5.26 -2.26 -20.86
N ALA A 426 5.60 -3.38 -21.49
CA ALA A 426 5.46 -4.75 -21.01
C ALA A 426 6.14 -4.86 -19.64
N GLY A 427 5.42 -4.50 -18.59
CA GLY A 427 6.18 -3.74 -17.62
C GLY A 427 5.42 -2.81 -16.69
N THR A 428 4.09 -2.80 -16.60
CA THR A 428 3.40 -2.16 -15.47
C THR A 428 2.91 -3.26 -14.52
N THR A 429 2.97 -3.05 -13.21
CA THR A 429 2.33 -3.93 -12.22
C THR A 429 0.84 -3.80 -12.33
N ARG A 430 0.35 -4.52 -13.33
CA ARG A 430 -1.01 -4.96 -13.40
C ARG A 430 -1.15 -5.94 -12.24
N ASP A 431 -1.85 -5.53 -11.19
CA ASP A 431 -2.83 -6.47 -10.65
C ASP A 431 -3.62 -6.92 -11.89
N PRO A 432 -3.65 -8.21 -12.25
CA PRO A 432 -4.06 -8.72 -13.57
C PRO A 432 -5.55 -8.45 -13.95
N ILE A 433 -6.20 -7.55 -13.20
CA ILE A 433 -7.62 -7.32 -13.10
C ILE A 433 -7.94 -5.79 -13.11
N ASP A 434 -6.99 -4.87 -12.99
CA ASP A 434 -7.29 -3.42 -12.97
C ASP A 434 -7.00 -2.74 -14.33
N GLU A 435 -7.77 -1.70 -14.70
CA GLU A 435 -7.61 -0.98 -15.98
C GLU A 435 -7.56 0.53 -15.79
N LEU A 436 -6.65 1.18 -16.52
CA LEU A 436 -6.56 2.64 -16.61
C LEU A 436 -7.46 3.14 -17.74
N ILE A 437 -8.36 4.09 -17.43
CA ILE A 437 -9.25 4.72 -18.40
C ILE A 437 -9.09 6.23 -18.30
N GLU A 438 -8.82 6.87 -19.43
CA GLU A 438 -8.85 8.31 -19.58
C GLU A 438 -10.27 8.77 -19.96
N PHE A 439 -10.91 9.54 -19.08
CA PHE A 439 -12.18 10.20 -19.40
C PHE A 439 -12.39 11.45 -18.54
N GLY A 440 -13.11 12.42 -19.11
CA GLY A 440 -13.40 13.69 -18.45
C GLY A 440 -12.17 14.54 -18.13
N GLY A 441 -11.02 14.31 -18.77
CA GLY A 441 -9.76 15.03 -18.55
C GLY A 441 -8.89 14.50 -17.40
N SER A 442 -9.12 13.28 -16.93
CA SER A 442 -8.25 12.61 -15.94
C SER A 442 -8.15 11.11 -16.26
N ILE A 443 -7.06 10.49 -15.81
CA ILE A 443 -6.86 9.05 -15.89
C ILE A 443 -7.32 8.43 -14.56
N TRP A 444 -8.17 7.42 -14.67
CA TRP A 444 -8.79 6.74 -13.53
C TRP A 444 -8.41 5.27 -13.54
N ARG A 445 -8.11 4.70 -12.37
CA ARG A 445 -7.85 3.27 -12.21
C ARG A 445 -9.13 2.56 -11.80
N PHE A 446 -9.68 1.74 -12.70
CA PHE A 446 -10.80 0.87 -12.38
C PHE A 446 -10.30 -0.43 -11.77
N VAL A 447 -10.74 -0.71 -10.55
CA VAL A 447 -10.36 -1.93 -9.81
C VAL A 447 -11.31 -3.09 -10.11
N ASP A 448 -10.78 -4.32 -10.11
CA ASP A 448 -11.54 -5.57 -10.28
C ASP A 448 -12.35 -5.70 -11.59
N THR A 449 -11.77 -5.31 -12.74
CA THR A 449 -12.41 -5.33 -14.06
C THR A 449 -12.48 -6.72 -14.73
N ALA A 450 -11.72 -7.73 -14.27
CA ALA A 450 -11.80 -9.07 -14.86
C ALA A 450 -13.19 -9.71 -14.66
N GLY A 451 -13.91 -9.34 -13.60
CA GLY A 451 -15.32 -9.69 -13.41
C GLY A 451 -16.28 -9.03 -14.42
N LEU A 452 -15.91 -7.85 -14.96
CA LEU A 452 -16.64 -7.15 -16.01
C LEU A 452 -16.39 -7.77 -17.39
N LYS A 453 -15.17 -8.28 -17.64
CA LYS A 453 -14.76 -8.92 -18.91
C LYS A 453 -15.26 -10.36 -19.06
N LYS A 454 -15.19 -11.21 -18.01
CA LYS A 454 -15.64 -12.62 -18.08
C LYS A 454 -17.16 -12.80 -18.29
N ARG A 455 -17.98 -11.82 -17.87
CA ARG A 455 -19.45 -11.87 -17.98
C ARG A 455 -19.99 -11.63 -19.40
N ALA A 456 -19.14 -11.36 -20.40
CA ALA A 456 -19.56 -11.39 -21.79
C ALA A 456 -19.87 -12.81 -22.28
N ASN A 457 -19.31 -13.88 -21.67
CA ASN A 457 -19.41 -15.24 -22.22
C ASN A 457 -19.86 -16.36 -21.27
N GLN A 458 -19.94 -16.21 -19.94
CA GLN A 458 -20.47 -17.28 -19.06
C GLN A 458 -21.22 -16.73 -17.83
N ALA A 459 -22.46 -17.18 -17.65
CA ALA A 459 -23.34 -16.80 -16.55
C ALA A 459 -23.60 -17.99 -15.62
N SER A 460 -22.72 -18.23 -14.65
CA SER A 460 -23.04 -19.02 -13.44
C SER A 460 -21.90 -18.96 -12.42
N GLY A 461 -21.91 -17.93 -11.57
CA GLY A 461 -21.14 -17.93 -10.32
C GLY A 461 -22.13 -17.77 -9.17
N THR A 462 -22.03 -18.59 -8.14
CA THR A 462 -22.88 -18.53 -6.94
C THR A 462 -22.80 -17.16 -6.26
N ASP A 463 -23.91 -16.68 -5.69
CA ASP A 463 -24.03 -15.35 -5.07
C ASP A 463 -22.92 -15.05 -4.03
N TYR A 464 -22.41 -16.09 -3.36
CA TYR A 464 -21.31 -16.00 -2.40
C TYR A 464 -20.03 -15.37 -3.00
N TYR A 465 -19.63 -15.78 -4.20
CA TYR A 465 -18.44 -15.24 -4.85
C TYR A 465 -18.64 -13.81 -5.40
N ALA A 466 -19.89 -13.40 -5.63
CA ALA A 466 -20.19 -12.03 -6.06
C ALA A 466 -20.02 -11.03 -4.89
N THR A 467 -20.42 -11.42 -3.68
CA THR A 467 -20.25 -10.61 -2.47
C THR A 467 -18.78 -10.46 -2.10
N LEU A 468 -18.01 -11.56 -2.09
CA LEU A 468 -16.58 -11.52 -1.75
C LEU A 468 -15.79 -10.62 -2.73
N ARG A 469 -16.08 -10.70 -4.04
CA ARG A 469 -15.47 -9.80 -5.04
C ARG A 469 -15.82 -8.34 -4.83
N THR A 470 -17.09 -8.07 -4.53
CA THR A 470 -17.55 -6.71 -4.22
C THR A 470 -16.79 -6.14 -3.01
N GLN A 471 -16.56 -6.95 -1.98
CA GLN A 471 -15.81 -6.56 -0.80
C GLN A 471 -14.34 -6.26 -1.12
N THR A 472 -13.67 -7.14 -1.88
CA THR A 472 -12.28 -6.91 -2.33
C THR A 472 -12.16 -5.65 -3.19
N ALA A 473 -13.13 -5.38 -4.08
CA ALA A 473 -13.16 -4.16 -4.88
C ALA A 473 -13.34 -2.91 -4.00
N LEU A 474 -14.21 -2.97 -2.98
CA LEU A 474 -14.43 -1.88 -2.02
C LEU A 474 -13.17 -1.60 -1.18
N GLU A 475 -12.47 -2.62 -0.72
CA GLU A 475 -11.22 -2.45 0.04
C GLU A 475 -10.18 -1.65 -0.75
N ARG A 476 -10.08 -1.90 -2.05
CA ARG A 476 -9.07 -1.30 -2.95
C ARG A 476 -9.48 0.05 -3.55
N CYS A 477 -10.77 0.36 -3.66
CA CYS A 477 -11.23 1.62 -4.25
C CYS A 477 -11.29 2.79 -3.24
N GLU A 478 -11.29 4.00 -3.78
CA GLU A 478 -11.58 5.25 -3.07
C GLU A 478 -13.05 5.63 -3.26
N CYS A 479 -13.54 5.48 -4.49
CA CYS A 479 -14.94 5.74 -4.86
C CYS A 479 -15.58 4.50 -5.51
N ALA A 480 -16.77 4.14 -5.02
CA ALA A 480 -17.62 3.14 -5.62
C ALA A 480 -18.68 3.79 -6.51
N VAL A 481 -18.76 3.33 -7.75
CA VAL A 481 -19.80 3.69 -8.72
C VAL A 481 -20.82 2.57 -8.75
N ILE A 482 -21.97 2.82 -8.14
CA ILE A 482 -23.06 1.85 -8.03
C ILE A 482 -23.96 2.00 -9.26
N VAL A 483 -23.97 1.00 -10.13
CA VAL A 483 -24.76 0.99 -11.36
C VAL A 483 -26.10 0.31 -11.12
N LEU A 484 -27.19 1.07 -11.24
CA LEU A 484 -28.57 0.62 -11.16
C LEU A 484 -29.21 0.65 -12.56
N ASP A 485 -30.18 -0.24 -12.79
CA ASP A 485 -30.98 -0.23 -14.02
C ASP A 485 -32.25 0.59 -13.79
N ALA A 486 -32.32 1.77 -14.41
CA ALA A 486 -33.43 2.71 -14.22
C ALA A 486 -34.76 2.22 -14.82
N SER A 487 -34.70 1.27 -15.77
CA SER A 487 -35.88 0.74 -16.45
C SER A 487 -36.71 -0.21 -15.58
N VAL A 488 -36.17 -0.68 -14.46
CA VAL A 488 -36.81 -1.63 -13.54
C VAL A 488 -36.83 -1.09 -12.10
N PRO A 489 -37.69 -1.62 -11.22
CA PRO A 489 -37.70 -1.25 -9.81
C PRO A 489 -36.38 -1.56 -9.09
N ILE A 490 -36.00 -0.70 -8.14
CA ILE A 490 -34.84 -0.93 -7.27
C ILE A 490 -35.06 -2.21 -6.44
N SER A 491 -34.12 -3.14 -6.51
CA SER A 491 -34.25 -4.43 -5.82
C SER A 491 -33.58 -4.43 -4.43
N GLU A 492 -33.93 -5.41 -3.59
CA GLU A 492 -33.24 -5.58 -2.29
C GLU A 492 -31.72 -5.75 -2.42
N GLN A 493 -31.26 -6.42 -3.47
CA GLN A 493 -29.82 -6.63 -3.68
C GLN A 493 -29.12 -5.31 -4.05
N ASP A 494 -29.80 -4.36 -4.70
CA ASP A 494 -29.25 -3.01 -4.91
C ASP A 494 -29.06 -2.28 -3.57
N LEU A 495 -30.05 -2.35 -2.69
CA LEU A 495 -30.00 -1.73 -1.36
C LEU A 495 -28.91 -2.33 -0.48
N ARG A 496 -28.70 -3.65 -0.54
CA ARG A 496 -27.60 -4.32 0.16
C ARG A 496 -26.24 -3.83 -0.32
N ILE A 497 -26.05 -3.68 -1.63
CA ILE A 497 -24.79 -3.15 -2.20
C ILE A 497 -24.54 -1.72 -1.73
N ILE A 498 -25.56 -0.86 -1.75
CA ILE A 498 -25.46 0.53 -1.26
C ILE A 498 -25.04 0.56 0.22
N THR A 499 -25.67 -0.28 1.05
CA THR A 499 -25.35 -0.40 2.48
C THR A 499 -23.90 -0.84 2.67
N MET A 500 -23.42 -1.83 1.91
CA MET A 500 -22.03 -2.29 1.99
C MET A 500 -21.03 -1.18 1.66
N VAL A 501 -21.32 -0.34 0.66
CA VAL A 501 -20.44 0.79 0.29
C VAL A 501 -20.40 1.84 1.38
N GLU A 502 -21.55 2.18 1.97
CA GLU A 502 -21.65 3.13 3.07
C GLU A 502 -20.91 2.64 4.32
N GLU A 503 -21.09 1.37 4.69
CA GLU A 503 -20.40 0.73 5.82
C GLU A 503 -18.88 0.66 5.61
N ALA A 504 -18.44 0.42 4.38
CA ALA A 504 -17.03 0.48 4.00
C ALA A 504 -16.46 1.91 4.05
N GLY A 505 -17.29 2.93 4.22
CA GLY A 505 -16.88 4.32 4.36
C GLY A 505 -16.29 4.90 3.07
N LYS A 506 -16.66 4.38 1.90
CA LYS A 506 -16.10 4.83 0.59
C LYS A 506 -16.92 5.97 0.00
N ALA A 507 -16.29 6.79 -0.84
CA ALA A 507 -17.03 7.74 -1.67
C ALA A 507 -18.01 6.98 -2.57
N MET A 508 -19.17 7.58 -2.85
CA MET A 508 -20.27 6.91 -3.55
C MET A 508 -20.86 7.81 -4.63
N VAL A 509 -20.96 7.25 -5.84
CA VAL A 509 -21.74 7.80 -6.95
C VAL A 509 -22.72 6.74 -7.43
N ILE A 510 -24.00 7.09 -7.51
CA ILE A 510 -25.05 6.21 -8.01
C ILE A 510 -25.31 6.55 -9.49
N VAL A 511 -25.25 5.55 -10.34
CA VAL A 511 -25.46 5.69 -11.78
C VAL A 511 -26.77 4.99 -12.16
N MET A 512 -27.74 5.77 -12.61
CA MET A 512 -29.01 5.27 -13.16
C MET A 512 -28.81 4.99 -14.65
N ASN A 513 -28.46 3.75 -14.98
CA ASN A 513 -28.15 3.31 -16.33
C ASN A 513 -29.42 2.86 -17.09
N LYS A 514 -29.31 2.72 -18.41
CA LYS A 514 -30.40 2.42 -19.35
C LYS A 514 -31.50 3.49 -19.36
N TRP A 515 -31.09 4.75 -19.19
CA TRP A 515 -32.01 5.88 -19.21
C TRP A 515 -32.77 6.04 -20.54
N ASP A 516 -32.24 5.48 -21.63
CA ASP A 516 -32.91 5.38 -22.93
C ASP A 516 -34.19 4.54 -22.92
N LEU A 517 -34.41 3.72 -21.89
CA LEU A 517 -35.59 2.88 -21.71
C LEU A 517 -36.61 3.46 -20.72
N VAL A 518 -36.35 4.65 -20.15
CA VAL A 518 -37.19 5.27 -19.12
C VAL A 518 -38.18 6.22 -19.80
N ASP A 519 -39.47 5.87 -19.77
CA ASP A 519 -40.58 6.73 -20.18
C ASP A 519 -41.08 7.64 -19.02
N GLU A 520 -42.07 8.49 -19.29
CA GLU A 520 -42.60 9.45 -18.29
C GLU A 520 -43.23 8.74 -17.08
N ASP A 521 -43.93 7.63 -17.30
CA ASP A 521 -44.56 6.84 -16.25
C ASP A 521 -43.50 6.17 -15.36
N ARG A 522 -42.49 5.54 -15.96
CA ARG A 522 -41.37 4.92 -15.22
C ARG A 522 -40.56 5.97 -14.47
N ARG A 523 -40.33 7.14 -15.06
CA ARG A 523 -39.64 8.25 -14.37
C ARG A 523 -40.36 8.65 -13.08
N THR A 524 -41.68 8.82 -13.14
CA THR A 524 -42.49 9.17 -11.97
C THR A 524 -42.44 8.09 -10.88
N GLN A 525 -42.38 6.83 -11.27
CA GLN A 525 -42.22 5.72 -10.32
C GLN A 525 -40.82 5.68 -9.71
N LEU A 526 -39.78 5.86 -10.52
CA LEU A 526 -38.39 5.87 -10.09
C LEU A 526 -38.11 7.02 -9.11
N ASP A 527 -38.66 8.21 -9.34
CA ASP A 527 -38.52 9.34 -8.43
C ASP A 527 -39.07 9.00 -7.03
N LYS A 528 -40.24 8.34 -6.96
CA LYS A 528 -40.82 7.84 -5.69
C LYS A 528 -40.00 6.72 -5.05
N GLU A 529 -39.40 5.84 -5.86
CA GLU A 529 -38.52 4.79 -5.36
C GLU A 529 -37.22 5.36 -4.77
N ILE A 530 -36.63 6.37 -5.40
CA ILE A 530 -35.45 7.08 -4.91
C ILE A 530 -35.76 7.73 -3.55
N GLU A 531 -36.87 8.49 -3.45
CA GLU A 531 -37.30 9.11 -2.20
C GLU A 531 -37.54 8.09 -1.07
N ARG A 532 -38.05 6.90 -1.41
CA ARG A 532 -38.40 5.87 -0.43
C ARG A 532 -37.23 4.99 0.00
N HIS A 533 -36.33 4.66 -0.92
CA HIS A 533 -35.33 3.61 -0.72
C HIS A 533 -33.90 4.13 -0.57
N LEU A 534 -33.64 5.37 -1.01
CA LEU A 534 -32.30 5.99 -0.99
C LEU A 534 -32.20 7.13 0.03
N ASP A 535 -33.15 7.24 0.97
CA ASP A 535 -33.20 8.25 2.04
C ASP A 535 -31.91 8.28 2.89
N GLN A 536 -31.34 7.11 3.17
CA GLN A 536 -30.08 6.95 3.90
C GLN A 536 -28.84 7.46 3.13
N VAL A 537 -28.92 7.57 1.81
CA VAL A 537 -27.83 8.00 0.92
C VAL A 537 -28.19 9.19 0.04
N GLU A 538 -29.08 10.09 0.50
CA GLU A 538 -29.42 11.35 -0.19
C GLU A 538 -28.19 12.21 -0.53
N TRP A 539 -27.10 12.02 0.22
CA TRP A 539 -25.84 12.70 0.00
C TRP A 539 -25.08 12.17 -1.22
N ALA A 540 -25.37 10.96 -1.71
CA ALA A 540 -24.70 10.38 -2.88
C ALA A 540 -25.09 11.12 -4.16
N GLN A 541 -24.13 11.30 -5.07
CA GLN A 541 -24.39 11.94 -6.36
C GLN A 541 -25.09 10.94 -7.28
N ILE A 542 -26.25 11.32 -7.87
CA ILE A 542 -26.97 10.50 -8.84
C ILE A 542 -26.70 11.02 -10.25
N VAL A 543 -26.23 10.14 -11.13
CA VAL A 543 -25.96 10.44 -12.55
C VAL A 543 -26.78 9.52 -13.45
N ASN A 544 -27.61 10.10 -14.31
CA ASN A 544 -28.40 9.34 -15.27
C ASN A 544 -27.60 9.15 -16.56
N VAL A 545 -27.46 7.91 -17.02
CA VAL A 545 -26.67 7.56 -18.21
C VAL A 545 -27.39 6.54 -19.08
N ALA A 546 -27.04 6.52 -20.36
CA ALA A 546 -27.37 5.41 -21.25
C ALA A 546 -26.09 4.88 -21.88
N ALA A 547 -25.49 3.87 -21.25
CA ALA A 547 -24.20 3.33 -21.69
C ALA A 547 -24.17 2.86 -23.15
N LYS A 548 -25.32 2.40 -23.68
CA LYS A 548 -25.43 1.93 -25.07
C LYS A 548 -25.35 3.05 -26.10
N THR A 549 -25.91 4.22 -25.78
CA THR A 549 -25.95 5.39 -26.68
C THR A 549 -24.83 6.39 -26.37
N GLY A 550 -24.17 6.25 -25.22
CA GLY A 550 -23.15 7.19 -24.73
C GLY A 550 -23.73 8.44 -24.07
N TRP A 551 -25.05 8.54 -23.92
CA TRP A 551 -25.71 9.74 -23.37
C TRP A 551 -25.30 10.01 -21.92
N HIS A 552 -24.91 11.28 -21.65
CA HIS A 552 -24.56 11.84 -20.33
C HIS A 552 -23.41 11.17 -19.56
N ARG A 553 -22.56 10.38 -20.24
CA ARG A 553 -21.37 9.78 -19.59
C ARG A 553 -20.35 10.82 -19.12
N ASP A 554 -20.29 11.97 -19.77
CA ASP A 554 -19.42 13.12 -19.44
C ASP A 554 -19.66 13.68 -18.03
N ARG A 555 -20.87 13.48 -17.49
CA ARG A 555 -21.25 13.90 -16.13
C ARG A 555 -20.68 13.01 -15.03
N LEU A 556 -20.20 11.81 -15.36
CA LEU A 556 -19.66 10.89 -14.37
C LEU A 556 -18.34 11.41 -13.77
N ALA A 557 -17.42 11.94 -14.57
CA ALA A 557 -16.14 12.44 -14.08
C ALA A 557 -16.28 13.61 -13.07
N PRO A 558 -17.11 14.64 -13.32
CA PRO A 558 -17.41 15.66 -12.32
C PRO A 558 -17.99 15.12 -11.01
N ALA A 559 -18.90 14.13 -11.09
CA ALA A 559 -19.50 13.51 -9.91
C ALA A 559 -18.45 12.73 -9.08
N LEU A 560 -17.56 12.01 -9.75
CA LEU A 560 -16.43 11.30 -9.13
C LEU A 560 -15.49 12.25 -8.39
N ARG A 561 -15.08 13.35 -9.04
CA ARG A 561 -14.24 14.38 -8.40
C ARG A 561 -14.91 14.94 -7.16
N THR A 562 -16.16 15.39 -7.31
CA THR A 562 -16.93 15.95 -6.20
C THR A 562 -17.02 14.99 -5.01
N ALA A 563 -17.25 13.70 -5.28
CA ALA A 563 -17.35 12.67 -4.24
C ALA A 563 -16.01 12.43 -3.54
N ILE A 564 -14.91 12.30 -4.29
CA ILE A 564 -13.57 12.08 -3.75
C ILE A 564 -13.06 13.30 -2.99
N ASP A 565 -13.20 14.51 -3.56
CA ASP A 565 -12.79 15.76 -2.92
C ASP A 565 -13.54 15.95 -1.58
N SER A 566 -14.82 15.60 -1.54
CA SER A 566 -15.61 15.65 -0.31
C SER A 566 -15.23 14.57 0.69
N TRP A 567 -14.86 13.38 0.20
CA TRP A 567 -14.39 12.25 1.02
C TRP A 567 -13.08 12.57 1.73
N GLU A 568 -12.18 13.32 1.07
CA GLU A 568 -10.90 13.78 1.62
C GLU A 568 -11.00 15.12 2.37
N ARG A 569 -12.19 15.72 2.44
CA ARG A 569 -12.36 17.06 2.96
C ARG A 569 -12.11 17.16 4.47
N ARG A 570 -11.18 18.04 4.84
CA ARG A 570 -10.93 18.44 6.24
C ARG A 570 -11.68 19.72 6.61
N VAL A 571 -12.26 19.75 7.80
CA VAL A 571 -12.91 20.90 8.42
C VAL A 571 -12.02 21.40 9.57
N PRO A 572 -11.63 22.68 9.58
CA PRO A 572 -10.83 23.23 10.67
C PRO A 572 -11.50 23.07 12.04
N THR A 573 -10.73 22.63 13.04
CA THR A 573 -11.22 22.34 14.40
C THR A 573 -11.88 23.55 15.05
N SER A 574 -11.38 24.76 14.80
CA SER A 574 -11.96 26.02 15.29
C SER A 574 -13.36 26.26 14.71
N LYS A 575 -13.52 26.10 13.39
CA LYS A 575 -14.81 26.25 12.69
C LYS A 575 -15.80 25.18 13.14
N LEU A 576 -15.35 23.92 13.27
CA LEU A 576 -16.16 22.81 13.77
C LEU A 576 -16.69 23.08 15.19
N ASN A 577 -15.84 23.54 16.11
CA ASN A 577 -16.25 23.80 17.49
C ASN A 577 -17.16 25.02 17.62
N SER A 578 -16.95 26.05 16.78
CA SER A 578 -17.83 27.21 16.72
C SER A 578 -19.23 26.81 16.25
N PHE A 579 -19.30 26.02 15.17
CA PHE A 579 -20.55 25.43 14.67
C PHE A 579 -21.22 24.55 15.73
N LEU A 580 -20.46 23.64 16.36
CA LEU A 580 -21.00 22.69 17.33
C LEU A 580 -21.52 23.41 18.59
N GLY A 581 -20.81 24.44 19.06
CA GLY A 581 -21.26 25.28 20.17
C GLY A 581 -22.59 25.98 19.88
N ALA A 582 -22.74 26.58 18.70
CA ALA A 582 -23.99 27.19 18.27
C ALA A 582 -25.13 26.15 18.13
N LEU A 583 -24.82 24.98 17.58
CA LEU A 583 -25.78 23.88 17.41
C LEU A 583 -26.31 23.38 18.76
N ILE A 584 -25.43 23.15 19.72
CA ILE A 584 -25.80 22.68 21.06
C ILE A 584 -26.54 23.76 21.84
N GLY A 585 -26.13 25.02 21.71
CA GLY A 585 -26.83 26.15 22.34
C GLY A 585 -28.29 26.27 21.86
N ALA A 586 -28.52 26.05 20.57
CA ALA A 586 -29.86 26.08 19.98
C ALA A 586 -30.68 24.81 20.24
N THR A 587 -30.04 23.63 20.23
CA THR A 587 -30.71 22.34 20.43
C THR A 587 -29.86 21.44 21.31
N PRO A 588 -29.97 21.56 22.65
CA PRO A 588 -29.13 20.81 23.57
C PRO A 588 -29.37 19.28 23.53
N PRO A 589 -28.37 18.43 23.87
CA PRO A 589 -28.56 16.99 23.99
C PRO A 589 -29.67 16.63 25.00
N PRO A 590 -30.47 15.57 24.74
CA PRO A 590 -31.53 15.15 25.66
C PRO A 590 -30.96 14.67 27.00
N VAL A 591 -31.71 14.91 28.09
CA VAL A 591 -31.33 14.49 29.44
C VAL A 591 -31.66 13.02 29.64
N ARG A 592 -30.68 12.21 30.08
CA ARG A 592 -30.89 10.81 30.47
C ARG A 592 -30.17 10.52 31.78
N GLY A 593 -30.84 9.85 32.73
CA GLY A 593 -30.25 9.57 34.05
C GLY A 593 -30.09 10.80 34.96
N GLY A 594 -30.89 11.84 34.75
CA GLY A 594 -30.94 13.02 35.62
C GLY A 594 -29.87 14.09 35.38
N LYS A 595 -28.89 13.84 34.49
CA LYS A 595 -27.89 14.85 34.09
C LYS A 595 -27.80 14.96 32.58
N GLN A 596 -27.75 16.20 32.10
CA GLN A 596 -27.53 16.47 30.69
C GLN A 596 -26.06 16.24 30.33
N PRO A 597 -25.74 15.46 29.29
CA PRO A 597 -24.36 15.31 28.84
C PRO A 597 -23.87 16.64 28.28
N ARG A 598 -22.76 17.13 28.83
CA ARG A 598 -22.07 18.32 28.31
C ARG A 598 -21.15 17.89 27.18
N VAL A 599 -21.28 18.52 26.02
CA VAL A 599 -20.30 18.37 24.95
C VAL A 599 -19.20 19.39 25.18
N TYR A 600 -17.95 18.94 25.19
CA TYR A 600 -16.79 19.79 25.44
C TYR A 600 -16.28 20.40 24.15
N TYR A 601 -15.97 19.55 23.16
CA TYR A 601 -15.46 19.92 21.85
C TYR A 601 -15.61 18.75 20.89
N ALA A 602 -15.40 18.99 19.61
CA ALA A 602 -15.24 17.95 18.60
C ALA A 602 -13.97 18.18 17.79
N THR A 603 -13.48 17.10 17.19
CA THR A 603 -12.40 17.12 16.20
C THR A 603 -12.80 16.26 15.01
N GLN A 604 -12.24 16.53 13.83
CA GLN A 604 -12.23 15.59 12.74
C GLN A 604 -10.98 14.71 12.86
N ALA A 605 -11.17 13.46 13.25
CA ALA A 605 -10.11 12.47 13.47
C ALA A 605 -9.74 11.67 12.20
N GLY A 606 -10.35 11.99 11.07
CA GLY A 606 -10.11 11.30 9.81
C GLY A 606 -10.79 12.01 8.63
N ILE A 607 -10.14 11.90 7.49
CA ILE A 607 -10.62 12.19 6.14
C ILE A 607 -10.51 10.85 5.40
N ALA A 608 -11.40 10.52 4.47
CA ALA A 608 -11.49 9.22 3.82
C ALA A 608 -12.02 8.02 4.67
N PRO A 609 -13.25 8.10 5.24
CA PRO A 609 -14.22 9.19 5.12
C PRO A 609 -14.09 10.25 6.23
N PRO A 610 -14.78 11.41 6.11
CA PRO A 610 -14.85 12.42 7.17
C PRO A 610 -15.39 11.83 8.48
N LYS A 611 -14.52 11.73 9.49
CA LYS A 611 -14.82 11.14 10.79
C LYS A 611 -14.70 12.17 11.91
N PHE A 612 -15.83 12.57 12.47
CA PHE A 612 -15.94 13.52 13.56
C PHE A 612 -16.03 12.80 14.90
N VAL A 613 -15.19 13.15 15.86
CA VAL A 613 -15.23 12.65 17.23
C VAL A 613 -15.69 13.77 18.15
N VAL A 614 -16.86 13.58 18.77
CA VAL A 614 -17.44 14.51 19.75
C VAL A 614 -17.08 14.03 21.15
N PHE A 615 -16.41 14.88 21.92
CA PHE A 615 -16.05 14.61 23.31
C PHE A 615 -17.13 15.13 24.24
N SER A 616 -17.67 14.26 25.08
CA SER A 616 -18.76 14.60 25.99
C SER A 616 -18.53 14.07 27.41
N SER A 617 -19.26 14.63 28.37
CA SER A 617 -19.25 14.19 29.77
C SER A 617 -20.03 12.90 30.03
N GLY A 618 -20.77 12.43 29.02
CA GLY A 618 -21.65 11.27 29.11
C GLY A 618 -22.07 10.82 27.71
N TRP A 619 -22.67 9.63 27.62
CA TRP A 619 -23.11 9.06 26.36
C TRP A 619 -24.16 9.94 25.66
N ILE A 620 -24.11 9.99 24.33
CA ILE A 620 -25.07 10.69 23.48
C ILE A 620 -25.77 9.65 22.60
N GLU A 621 -27.10 9.65 22.65
CA GLU A 621 -27.93 8.67 21.94
C GLU A 621 -27.81 8.78 20.41
N ALA A 622 -28.11 7.67 19.74
CA ALA A 622 -28.03 7.57 18.28
C ALA A 622 -28.88 8.63 17.55
N SER A 623 -30.04 9.01 18.09
CA SER A 623 -30.91 10.04 17.50
C SER A 623 -30.24 11.41 17.46
N TYR A 624 -29.59 11.82 18.55
CA TYR A 624 -28.87 13.10 18.60
C TYR A 624 -27.55 13.04 17.82
N ARG A 625 -26.89 11.87 17.77
CA ARG A 625 -25.75 11.63 16.88
C ARG A 625 -26.11 11.82 15.40
N ARG A 626 -27.23 11.25 14.94
CA ARG A 626 -27.76 11.46 13.57
C ARG A 626 -28.14 12.92 13.32
N PHE A 627 -28.67 13.61 14.34
CA PHE A 627 -28.94 15.04 14.26
C PHE A 627 -27.66 15.85 14.02
N ILE A 628 -26.59 15.58 14.77
CA ILE A 628 -25.28 16.22 14.56
C ILE A 628 -24.77 15.92 13.15
N GLU A 629 -24.82 14.66 12.71
CA GLU A 629 -24.39 14.27 11.35
C GLU A 629 -25.13 15.04 10.27
N ARG A 630 -26.47 15.09 10.34
CA ARG A 630 -27.29 15.85 9.38
C ARG A 630 -26.91 17.33 9.36
N ARG A 631 -26.69 17.93 10.53
CA ARG A 631 -26.32 19.35 10.63
C ARG A 631 -24.90 19.61 10.11
N LEU A 632 -23.97 18.69 10.30
CA LEU A 632 -22.63 18.74 9.68
C LEU A 632 -22.74 18.72 8.15
N ARG A 633 -23.61 17.88 7.59
CA ARG A 633 -23.87 17.83 6.14
C ARG A 633 -24.52 19.13 5.63
N GLU A 634 -25.46 19.69 6.37
CA GLU A 634 -26.12 20.95 6.03
C GLU A 634 -25.13 22.12 5.97
N GLU A 635 -24.22 22.23 6.95
CA GLU A 635 -23.26 23.33 7.08
C GLU A 635 -22.06 23.17 6.14
N PHE A 636 -21.38 22.03 6.19
CA PHE A 636 -20.09 21.85 5.52
C PHE A 636 -20.20 21.27 4.11
N LYS A 637 -21.37 20.74 3.74
CA LYS A 637 -21.66 20.11 2.43
C LYS A 637 -20.67 18.99 2.11
N PHE A 638 -21.10 17.75 2.32
CA PHE A 638 -20.35 16.52 2.05
C PHE A 638 -21.00 15.67 0.93
N PRO A 639 -21.10 16.19 -0.31
CA PRO A 639 -21.70 15.44 -1.42
C PRO A 639 -20.83 14.23 -1.78
N GLY A 640 -21.47 13.10 -2.06
CA GLY A 640 -20.80 11.88 -2.51
C GLY A 640 -19.98 11.16 -1.45
N THR A 641 -20.00 11.56 -0.18
CA THR A 641 -19.27 10.87 0.91
C THR A 641 -20.16 10.56 2.12
N PRO A 642 -19.96 9.38 2.76
CA PRO A 642 -20.51 9.13 4.08
C PRO A 642 -19.82 10.04 5.10
N VAL A 643 -20.53 10.41 6.17
CA VAL A 643 -20.00 11.19 7.29
C VAL A 643 -20.15 10.37 8.56
N GLN A 644 -19.05 10.11 9.25
CA GLN A 644 -19.06 9.33 10.48
C GLN A 644 -18.94 10.25 11.69
N VAL A 645 -19.92 10.19 12.59
CA VAL A 645 -19.84 10.89 13.89
C VAL A 645 -19.61 9.85 14.98
N ALA A 646 -18.59 9.95 15.81
CA ALA A 646 -18.36 9.08 16.96
C ALA A 646 -18.44 9.89 18.26
N ILE A 647 -18.89 9.27 19.34
CA ILE A 647 -18.98 9.90 20.66
C ILE A 647 -17.92 9.29 21.56
N ARG A 648 -17.09 10.12 22.20
CA ARG A 648 -16.11 9.69 23.19
C ARG A 648 -16.42 10.35 24.53
N VAL A 649 -16.76 9.53 25.51
CA VAL A 649 -17.00 9.99 26.88
C VAL A 649 -15.65 10.22 27.55
N LYS A 650 -15.39 11.45 28.03
CA LYS A 650 -14.25 11.71 28.91
C LYS A 650 -14.63 11.31 30.33
N GLU A 651 -13.86 10.41 30.93
CA GLU A 651 -13.93 10.17 32.37
C GLU A 651 -13.55 11.46 33.10
N ARG A 652 -14.26 11.77 34.20
CA ARG A 652 -13.81 12.82 35.11
C ARG A 652 -12.50 12.34 35.71
N ASP A 653 -11.43 13.11 35.53
CA ASP A 653 -10.26 13.00 36.40
C ASP A 653 -10.79 13.05 37.84
N LYS A 654 -10.60 11.95 38.58
CA LYS A 654 -10.84 11.97 40.01
C LYS A 654 -9.77 12.88 40.58
N GLU A 655 -10.16 14.12 40.88
CA GLU A 655 -9.37 15.05 41.69
C GLU A 655 -8.86 14.28 42.92
N GLN A 656 -7.54 14.13 43.02
CA GLN A 656 -6.82 13.78 44.24
C GLN A 656 -6.03 15.00 44.69
#